data_AF-A0A813DJL7-F1
#
_entry.id   AF-A0A813DJL7-F1
#
_cell.length_a   1.000
_cell.length_b   1.000
_cell.length_c   1.000
_cell.angle_alpha   90.00
_cell.angle_beta   90.00
_cell.angle_gamma   90.00
#
_symmetry.space_group_name_H-M   'P 1'
#
loop_
_entity.id
_entity.type
_entity.pdbx_description
1 polymer ?
#
loop_
_entity_poly.entity_id
_entity_poly.type
_entity_poly.pdbx_seq_one_letter_code
_entity_poly.pdbx_strand_id
1 'polypeptide(L)'
;MACNFPTNQAIVVGGGLGGMSAANTILENGGRMVLLDKSSFCGGNSTKATSGINGAGTKTQKNKGIPDNADIFTADTMKGGAKKPELAKLLCVNSAADVDWLVEKFNLDLSLVARLGGHSQPRTHRGAERFPGMTITYALIQMVEKVSEKTDLARIITKAKVNKLVTEGGRCVGCVYEKGGQNFQEYGPVILATGGFGADFTSNSLLAQYRPDLMHLPTTNGEHCTGDGIKMGEAIGGKSIDLEWVQVHPTGLVKPDDADAKIKFLAAEALRGVGGIILDAEGNRFANELGRRDYVTGEMWKSKPPFRLCLNKAAADEIIWHCKHYTGRGVMKFYSSGEEMAKDMGVSVSVLEATHEAHYQAAKKTEKDPDGGPWPAYPSGKSWDDCSGKTGSGKKFYHNTIPGSAVKSEPFYVAIITPVIHYCMGGLEIDTDSAVVGAGNKAIPGLYAAGEVAGGVHGNNRLGGNSLLDCVVFGRVAGLAATKYMLGADLKTVDLNLISGGGLTGAVESSKLAGGSYEDTMNKTAGGAKAGGAVAASGGGGGYTMDEVAKHTTKSDCWVVVAGQVLNVTSFLSEHPGGELAILTFAGKDATEEFNMIHPPDVIGKYAPDAIIGVVGTASKAAAPSAGASKGAPARKDKGSTLANHHCWGHLDGADNWRIDAMDNNPGVLLINVKAYFNATWYLFVSILYEVGATIFKVNNLKLSNDRVGLTRSAILLILFIVIHAVGNLHVFKGPDDFNGYGYFYVRLYWTGFGLPANIVEEYILLSVLLHVFVGLKRTWDMKLALVKSQGINVLNLAISGLMLLTFMTIHLFQFRFGDTDQFGPYFVRPPPYLINFWGIPSLNLFWTDDKSVEPVGVRDIYALEFQIFKNPMWSCFYIFAVCVFMVHACLGWKKVTPVLGIPKGHIQKVEIIGYIIMLAMGAVYISFPLYVMATTPFAGYETTIQVAGRVE
;
A
#
# COMPACT_ATOMS: atom_id res chain seq x y z
N MET A 1 -47.33 23.02 -11.87
CA MET A 1 -46.73 23.28 -13.20
C MET A 1 -45.27 22.90 -13.09
N ALA A 2 -44.78 21.91 -13.84
CA ALA A 2 -43.35 21.63 -13.92
C ALA A 2 -42.67 22.87 -14.53
N CYS A 3 -41.69 23.45 -13.84
CA CYS A 3 -40.80 24.42 -14.47
C CYS A 3 -39.98 23.63 -15.50
N ASN A 4 -40.45 23.57 -16.75
CA ASN A 4 -39.70 22.91 -17.82
C ASN A 4 -38.37 23.64 -18.01
N PHE A 5 -37.33 23.16 -17.32
CA PHE A 5 -35.97 23.47 -17.71
C PHE A 5 -35.79 22.90 -19.12
N PRO A 6 -35.28 23.68 -20.08
CA PRO A 6 -35.16 23.22 -21.47
C PRO A 6 -34.14 22.09 -21.65
N THR A 7 -33.56 21.56 -20.56
CA THR A 7 -32.50 20.56 -20.52
C THR A 7 -32.83 19.48 -19.49
N ASN A 8 -32.50 18.24 -19.83
CA ASN A 8 -32.62 17.05 -18.98
C ASN A 8 -31.30 16.72 -18.25
N GLN A 9 -30.35 17.66 -18.22
CA GLN A 9 -29.01 17.52 -17.62
C GLN A 9 -28.85 18.46 -16.42
N ALA A 10 -28.39 17.92 -15.28
CA ALA A 10 -27.92 18.69 -14.14
C ALA A 10 -26.39 18.89 -14.20
N ILE A 11 -25.91 19.98 -13.62
CA ILE A 11 -24.48 20.31 -13.53
C ILE A 11 -24.05 20.15 -12.08
N VAL A 12 -23.06 19.30 -11.83
CA VAL A 12 -22.43 19.11 -10.52
C VAL A 12 -21.05 19.75 -10.54
N VAL A 13 -20.81 20.72 -9.65
CA VAL A 13 -19.53 21.46 -9.57
C VAL A 13 -18.75 21.01 -8.35
N GLY A 14 -17.69 20.23 -8.57
CA GLY A 14 -16.84 19.63 -7.54
C GLY A 14 -17.07 18.12 -7.42
N GLY A 15 -16.02 17.34 -7.64
CA GLY A 15 -16.01 15.87 -7.61
C GLY A 15 -15.69 15.27 -6.24
N GLY A 16 -15.89 16.00 -5.14
CA GLY A 16 -15.82 15.45 -3.78
C GLY A 16 -17.00 14.51 -3.46
N LEU A 17 -17.07 13.99 -2.23
CA LEU A 17 -18.14 13.08 -1.84
C LEU A 17 -19.54 13.68 -1.99
N GLY A 18 -19.70 14.99 -1.72
CA GLY A 18 -20.97 15.69 -1.91
C GLY A 18 -21.45 15.67 -3.35
N GLY A 19 -20.57 16.04 -4.28
CA GLY A 19 -20.87 16.06 -5.71
C GLY A 19 -21.08 14.66 -6.27
N MET A 20 -20.27 13.69 -5.85
CA MET A 20 -20.41 12.30 -6.29
C MET A 20 -21.68 11.64 -5.73
N SER A 21 -22.14 12.03 -4.53
CA SER A 21 -23.43 11.59 -3.98
C SER A 21 -24.60 12.19 -4.76
N ALA A 22 -24.52 13.48 -5.11
CA ALA A 22 -25.50 14.13 -5.99
C ALA A 22 -25.54 13.49 -7.38
N ALA A 23 -24.38 13.26 -8.00
CA ALA A 23 -24.23 12.64 -9.30
C ALA A 23 -24.91 11.27 -9.39
N ASN A 24 -24.56 10.36 -8.47
CA ASN A 24 -25.16 9.03 -8.42
C ASN A 24 -26.67 9.10 -8.17
N THR A 25 -27.14 10.05 -7.35
CA THR A 25 -28.58 10.22 -7.08
C THR A 25 -29.33 10.74 -8.30
N ILE A 26 -28.75 11.65 -9.08
CA ILE A 26 -29.34 12.12 -10.34
C ILE A 26 -29.53 10.94 -11.29
N LEU A 27 -28.49 10.11 -11.45
CA LEU A 27 -28.52 8.91 -12.29
C LEU A 27 -29.54 7.87 -11.80
N GLU A 28 -29.59 7.61 -10.49
CA GLU A 28 -30.59 6.73 -9.85
C GLU A 28 -32.03 7.18 -10.10
N ASN A 29 -32.25 8.44 -10.44
CA ASN A 29 -33.59 9.00 -10.67
C ASN A 29 -33.84 9.35 -12.14
N GLY A 30 -33.03 8.79 -13.06
CA GLY A 30 -33.22 8.90 -14.50
C GLY A 30 -32.79 10.23 -15.12
N GLY A 31 -32.11 11.10 -14.37
CA GLY A 31 -31.54 12.35 -14.88
C GLY A 31 -30.20 12.14 -15.56
N ARG A 32 -29.83 13.08 -16.45
CA ARG A 32 -28.46 13.17 -16.99
C ARG A 32 -27.63 14.14 -16.16
N MET A 33 -26.32 13.95 -16.14
CA MET A 33 -25.43 14.84 -15.40
C MET A 33 -24.08 15.09 -16.09
N VAL A 34 -23.57 16.30 -15.89
CA VAL A 34 -22.17 16.66 -16.14
C VAL A 34 -21.52 17.05 -14.82
N LEU A 35 -20.38 16.46 -14.51
CA LEU A 35 -19.54 16.81 -13.38
C LEU A 35 -18.35 17.63 -13.85
N LEU A 36 -18.15 18.79 -13.22
CA LEU A 36 -17.03 19.70 -13.48
C LEU A 36 -16.16 19.77 -12.23
N ASP A 37 -14.88 19.45 -12.35
CA ASP A 37 -13.91 19.59 -11.27
C ASP A 37 -12.71 20.44 -11.73
N LYS A 38 -12.34 21.44 -10.92
CA LYS A 38 -11.19 22.31 -11.22
C LYS A 38 -9.87 21.58 -11.12
N SER A 39 -9.79 20.57 -10.26
CA SER A 39 -8.59 19.76 -10.10
C SER A 39 -8.44 18.78 -11.26
N SER A 40 -7.22 18.31 -11.46
CA SER A 40 -6.90 17.23 -12.40
C SER A 40 -7.62 15.93 -12.08
N PHE A 41 -8.13 15.81 -10.85
CA PHE A 41 -8.84 14.67 -10.32
C PHE A 41 -9.93 15.10 -9.32
N CYS A 42 -10.99 14.31 -9.25
CA CYS A 42 -12.07 14.36 -8.28
C CYS A 42 -11.65 13.83 -6.90
N GLY A 43 -12.43 14.12 -5.86
CA GLY A 43 -12.30 13.54 -4.52
C GLY A 43 -12.10 14.59 -3.43
N GLY A 44 -11.37 15.66 -3.74
CA GLY A 44 -11.16 16.80 -2.84
C GLY A 44 -10.69 16.40 -1.44
N ASN A 45 -11.16 17.11 -0.41
CA ASN A 45 -10.87 16.74 0.99
C ASN A 45 -11.57 15.45 1.45
N SER A 46 -12.59 14.97 0.73
CA SER A 46 -13.36 13.80 1.17
C SER A 46 -12.51 12.53 1.21
N THR A 47 -11.58 12.39 0.25
CA THR A 47 -10.66 11.24 0.17
C THR A 47 -9.64 11.20 1.32
N LYS A 48 -9.42 12.35 1.99
CA LYS A 48 -8.51 12.49 3.14
C LYS A 48 -9.17 12.14 4.48
N ALA A 49 -10.47 11.88 4.52
CA ALA A 49 -11.17 11.63 5.78
C ALA A 49 -10.84 10.25 6.37
N THR A 50 -10.32 10.23 7.59
CA THR A 50 -9.68 9.03 8.18
C THR A 50 -10.51 8.29 9.22
N SER A 51 -11.52 8.94 9.82
CA SER A 51 -12.21 8.39 11.02
C SER A 51 -13.46 7.55 10.69
N GLY A 52 -14.30 8.01 9.77
CA GLY A 52 -15.53 7.31 9.36
C GLY A 52 -16.70 8.24 9.11
N ILE A 53 -17.85 7.64 8.77
CA ILE A 53 -19.13 8.31 8.47
C ILE A 53 -20.15 8.01 9.57
N ASN A 54 -20.90 9.00 10.03
CA ASN A 54 -21.90 8.75 11.08
C ASN A 54 -23.20 8.17 10.52
N GLY A 55 -23.84 7.27 11.26
CA GLY A 55 -25.19 6.77 10.98
C GLY A 55 -25.87 6.30 12.26
N ALA A 56 -27.14 6.65 12.46
CA ALA A 56 -27.89 6.32 13.68
C ALA A 56 -29.13 5.47 13.38
N GLY A 57 -29.20 4.27 13.97
CA GLY A 57 -30.21 3.26 13.68
C GLY A 57 -29.89 2.37 12.48
N THR A 58 -28.61 2.31 12.07
CA THR A 58 -28.16 1.51 10.91
C THR A 58 -28.33 0.00 11.14
N LYS A 59 -28.34 -0.79 10.06
CA LYS A 59 -28.33 -2.26 10.17
C LYS A 59 -27.13 -2.76 10.97
N THR A 60 -25.95 -2.16 10.75
CA THR A 60 -24.72 -2.49 11.47
C THR A 60 -24.84 -2.21 12.98
N GLN A 61 -25.42 -1.08 13.39
CA GLN A 61 -25.65 -0.78 14.81
C GLN A 61 -26.62 -1.76 15.46
N LYS A 62 -27.73 -2.08 14.77
CA LYS A 62 -28.71 -3.07 15.24
C LYS A 62 -28.08 -4.45 15.44
N ASN A 63 -27.26 -4.90 14.49
CA ASN A 63 -26.55 -6.17 14.57
C ASN A 63 -25.55 -6.24 15.73
N LYS A 64 -25.03 -5.08 16.18
CA LYS A 64 -24.14 -4.96 17.34
C LYS A 64 -24.86 -4.64 18.66
N GLY A 65 -26.19 -4.58 18.66
CA GLY A 65 -26.99 -4.23 19.84
C GLY A 65 -26.78 -2.79 20.33
N ILE A 66 -26.35 -1.86 19.47
CA ILE A 66 -26.13 -0.45 19.83
C ILE A 66 -27.49 0.28 19.82
N PRO A 67 -27.98 0.81 20.96
CA PRO A 67 -29.30 1.44 21.07
C PRO A 67 -29.25 2.91 20.64
N ASP A 68 -29.00 3.17 19.36
CA ASP A 68 -28.94 4.52 18.78
C ASP A 68 -30.12 4.78 17.83
N ASN A 69 -30.47 6.05 17.65
CA ASN A 69 -31.54 6.48 16.75
C ASN A 69 -31.36 7.96 16.33
N ALA A 70 -32.18 8.39 15.36
CA ALA A 70 -32.10 9.75 14.82
C ALA A 70 -32.37 10.85 15.86
N ASP A 71 -33.21 10.62 16.87
CA ASP A 71 -33.53 11.64 17.89
C ASP A 71 -32.33 11.86 18.83
N ILE A 72 -31.70 10.77 19.29
CA ILE A 72 -30.47 10.81 20.08
C ILE A 72 -29.38 11.52 19.28
N PHE A 73 -29.21 11.17 18.00
CA PHE A 73 -28.20 11.77 17.16
C PHE A 73 -28.48 13.25 16.83
N THR A 74 -29.75 13.63 16.67
CA THR A 74 -30.15 15.04 16.49
C THR A 74 -29.83 15.84 17.75
N ALA A 75 -30.14 15.30 18.94
CA ALA A 75 -29.83 15.95 20.21
C ALA A 75 -28.31 16.16 20.39
N ASP A 76 -27.51 15.15 20.07
CA ASP A 76 -26.04 15.26 20.08
C ASP A 76 -25.55 16.32 19.08
N THR A 77 -26.10 16.36 17.86
CA THR A 77 -25.70 17.31 16.81
C THR A 77 -26.06 18.76 17.18
N MET A 78 -27.25 18.99 17.74
CA MET A 78 -27.68 20.29 18.25
C MET A 78 -26.81 20.75 19.42
N LYS A 79 -26.50 19.84 20.35
CA LYS A 79 -25.58 20.13 21.47
C LYS A 79 -24.14 20.36 21.00
N GLY A 80 -23.73 19.67 19.94
CA GLY A 80 -22.40 19.73 19.35
C GLY A 80 -22.09 21.10 18.76
N GLY A 81 -23.08 21.76 18.16
CA GLY A 81 -22.96 23.13 17.66
C GLY A 81 -24.02 23.58 16.67
N ALA A 82 -24.84 22.67 16.13
CA ALA A 82 -25.83 23.01 15.12
C ALA A 82 -26.88 24.02 15.62
N LYS A 83 -27.29 24.93 14.74
CA LYS A 83 -28.21 26.03 15.05
C LYS A 83 -29.52 25.99 14.27
N LYS A 84 -29.60 25.17 13.21
CA LYS A 84 -30.80 24.95 12.40
C LYS A 84 -31.38 23.56 12.66
N PRO A 85 -32.39 23.44 13.54
CA PRO A 85 -32.98 22.14 13.92
C PRO A 85 -33.50 21.34 12.71
N GLU A 86 -34.04 22.01 11.70
CA GLU A 86 -34.57 21.40 10.48
C GLU A 86 -33.48 20.71 9.66
N LEU A 87 -32.31 21.35 9.50
CA LEU A 87 -31.18 20.77 8.76
C LEU A 87 -30.48 19.68 9.59
N ALA A 88 -30.32 19.89 10.90
CA ALA A 88 -29.76 18.89 11.79
C ALA A 88 -30.63 17.63 11.86
N LYS A 89 -31.95 17.80 11.93
CA LYS A 89 -32.90 16.69 11.90
C LYS A 89 -32.84 15.95 10.56
N LEU A 90 -32.80 16.66 9.43
CA LEU A 90 -32.68 16.05 8.10
C LEU A 90 -31.40 15.21 7.99
N LEU A 91 -30.25 15.76 8.42
CA LEU A 91 -28.97 15.04 8.47
C LEU A 91 -29.08 13.73 9.27
N CYS A 92 -29.66 13.79 10.48
CA CYS A 92 -29.70 12.65 11.39
C CYS A 92 -30.75 11.61 10.99
N VAL A 93 -31.93 12.03 10.52
CA VAL A 93 -33.03 11.12 10.10
C VAL A 93 -32.62 10.31 8.86
N ASN A 94 -31.97 10.94 7.88
CA ASN A 94 -31.56 10.23 6.66
C ASN A 94 -30.32 9.36 6.89
N SER A 95 -29.58 9.57 7.97
CA SER A 95 -28.25 8.99 8.17
C SER A 95 -28.19 7.46 8.05
N ALA A 96 -29.17 6.75 8.59
CA ALA A 96 -29.17 5.29 8.49
C ALA A 96 -29.42 4.79 7.07
N ALA A 97 -30.43 5.33 6.39
CA ALA A 97 -30.75 4.95 5.02
C ALA A 97 -29.61 5.27 4.06
N ASP A 98 -28.90 6.37 4.29
CA ASP A 98 -27.80 6.80 3.44
C ASP A 98 -26.51 6.02 3.69
N VAL A 99 -26.22 5.63 4.93
CA VAL A 99 -25.14 4.67 5.24
C VAL A 99 -25.45 3.29 4.65
N ASP A 100 -26.68 2.81 4.81
CA ASP A 100 -27.10 1.52 4.22
C ASP A 100 -27.06 1.57 2.68
N TRP A 101 -27.41 2.72 2.07
CA TRP A 101 -27.28 2.94 0.62
C TRP A 101 -25.82 2.81 0.15
N LEU A 102 -24.85 3.36 0.89
CA LEU A 102 -23.44 3.18 0.58
C LEU A 102 -23.03 1.70 0.58
N VAL A 103 -23.46 0.95 1.60
CA VAL A 103 -23.16 -0.48 1.73
C VAL A 103 -23.78 -1.26 0.57
N GLU A 104 -25.06 -1.04 0.29
CA GLU A 104 -25.82 -1.86 -0.65
C GLU A 104 -25.55 -1.53 -2.12
N LYS A 105 -25.44 -0.24 -2.47
CA LYS A 105 -25.29 0.19 -3.87
C LYS A 105 -23.85 0.20 -4.36
N PHE A 106 -22.88 0.33 -3.45
CA PHE A 106 -21.46 0.43 -3.79
C PHE A 106 -20.61 -0.72 -3.24
N ASN A 107 -21.25 -1.70 -2.55
CA ASN A 107 -20.60 -2.86 -1.96
C ASN A 107 -19.45 -2.48 -1.01
N LEU A 108 -19.73 -1.54 -0.10
CA LEU A 108 -18.77 -0.97 0.84
C LEU A 108 -18.80 -1.67 2.20
N ASP A 109 -17.63 -1.97 2.77
CA ASP A 109 -17.50 -2.40 4.18
C ASP A 109 -17.57 -1.19 5.12
N LEU A 110 -18.66 -1.10 5.89
CA LEU A 110 -18.90 -0.13 6.95
C LEU A 110 -19.31 -0.82 8.27
N SER A 111 -18.72 -1.99 8.51
CA SER A 111 -19.09 -2.91 9.60
C SER A 111 -18.51 -2.55 10.97
N LEU A 112 -17.43 -1.76 11.05
CA LEU A 112 -16.85 -1.30 12.30
C LEU A 112 -17.49 0.01 12.75
N VAL A 113 -17.72 0.15 14.05
CA VAL A 113 -18.39 1.33 14.63
C VAL A 113 -17.59 1.83 15.82
N ALA A 114 -17.19 3.10 15.79
CA ALA A 114 -16.49 3.77 16.88
C ALA A 114 -17.32 4.91 17.46
N ARG A 115 -17.03 5.28 18.72
CA ARG A 115 -17.51 6.52 19.33
C ARG A 115 -16.44 7.60 19.15
N LEU A 116 -16.83 8.74 18.57
CA LEU A 116 -15.99 9.92 18.44
C LEU A 116 -16.41 11.02 19.43
N GLY A 117 -15.68 12.13 19.45
CA GLY A 117 -15.93 13.23 20.37
C GLY A 117 -17.32 13.85 20.17
N GLY A 118 -18.03 14.06 21.28
CA GLY A 118 -19.38 14.64 21.31
C GLY A 118 -20.54 13.72 20.97
N HIS A 119 -20.30 12.44 20.70
CA HIS A 119 -21.36 11.46 20.49
C HIS A 119 -21.69 10.70 21.78
N SER A 120 -22.97 10.58 22.10
CA SER A 120 -23.47 9.74 23.21
C SER A 120 -23.45 8.25 22.88
N GLN A 121 -23.57 7.88 21.59
CA GLN A 121 -23.51 6.50 21.12
C GLN A 121 -22.38 6.26 20.10
N PRO A 122 -21.82 5.04 20.01
CA PRO A 122 -20.94 4.66 18.90
C PRO A 122 -21.75 4.65 17.60
N ARG A 123 -21.37 5.51 16.65
CA ARG A 123 -22.11 5.68 15.39
C ARG A 123 -21.24 6.01 14.19
N THR A 124 -19.93 6.08 14.37
CA THR A 124 -19.00 6.38 13.28
C THR A 124 -18.59 5.07 12.61
N HIS A 125 -19.16 4.82 11.44
CA HIS A 125 -18.95 3.66 10.60
C HIS A 125 -17.66 3.74 9.77
N ARG A 126 -16.93 2.62 9.69
CA ARG A 126 -15.74 2.44 8.85
C ARG A 126 -15.56 0.97 8.48
N GLY A 127 -14.72 0.71 7.48
CA GLY A 127 -14.24 -0.65 7.18
C GLY A 127 -13.06 -1.06 8.06
N ALA A 128 -12.70 -2.34 7.96
CA ALA A 128 -11.52 -2.90 8.65
C ALA A 128 -10.20 -2.37 8.08
N GLU A 129 -10.21 -1.97 6.82
CA GLU A 129 -9.01 -1.62 6.07
C GLU A 129 -9.19 -0.30 5.29
N ARG A 130 -8.10 0.43 5.08
CA ARG A 130 -8.04 1.75 4.42
C ARG A 130 -8.78 2.88 5.13
N PHE A 131 -8.59 4.11 4.64
CA PHE A 131 -9.36 5.24 5.13
C PHE A 131 -10.79 5.24 4.56
N PRO A 132 -11.82 5.45 5.40
CA PRO A 132 -13.21 5.40 4.99
C PRO A 132 -13.56 6.48 3.96
N GLY A 133 -13.01 7.69 4.10
CA GLY A 133 -13.24 8.78 3.15
C GLY A 133 -12.82 8.43 1.72
N MET A 134 -11.63 7.84 1.57
CA MET A 134 -11.14 7.34 0.30
C MET A 134 -12.03 6.23 -0.25
N THR A 135 -12.30 5.20 0.57
CA THR A 135 -13.05 4.01 0.17
C THR A 135 -14.44 4.38 -0.35
N ILE A 136 -15.17 5.22 0.39
CA ILE A 136 -16.50 5.70 0.03
C ILE A 136 -16.43 6.56 -1.24
N THR A 137 -15.57 7.59 -1.24
CA THR A 137 -15.54 8.57 -2.34
C THR A 137 -15.12 7.90 -3.65
N TYR A 138 -14.13 7.02 -3.64
CA TYR A 138 -13.66 6.33 -4.85
C TYR A 138 -14.71 5.39 -5.42
N ALA A 139 -15.45 4.65 -4.57
CA ALA A 139 -16.53 3.80 -5.07
C ALA A 139 -17.61 4.62 -5.79
N LEU A 140 -17.98 5.78 -5.25
CA LEU A 140 -18.95 6.66 -5.92
C LEU A 140 -18.39 7.25 -7.22
N ILE A 141 -17.10 7.60 -7.27
CA ILE A 141 -16.42 8.06 -8.51
C ILE A 141 -16.48 6.95 -9.57
N GLN A 142 -16.06 5.73 -9.21
CA GLN A 142 -16.03 4.58 -10.12
C GLN A 142 -17.40 4.24 -10.70
N MET A 143 -18.46 4.39 -9.91
CA MET A 143 -19.82 4.18 -10.39
C MET A 143 -20.17 5.17 -11.50
N VAL A 144 -19.92 6.47 -11.29
CA VAL A 144 -20.18 7.51 -12.31
C VAL A 144 -19.28 7.31 -13.53
N GLU A 145 -18.01 6.94 -13.33
CA GLU A 145 -17.10 6.59 -14.43
C GLU A 145 -17.66 5.45 -15.28
N LYS A 146 -18.07 4.34 -14.66
CA LYS A 146 -18.68 3.20 -15.39
C LYS A 146 -19.93 3.59 -16.16
N VAL A 147 -20.79 4.43 -15.58
CA VAL A 147 -21.98 4.94 -16.29
C VAL A 147 -21.57 5.83 -17.47
N SER A 148 -20.56 6.69 -17.30
CA SER A 148 -20.05 7.56 -18.37
C SER A 148 -19.37 6.81 -19.52
N GLU A 149 -18.73 5.67 -19.22
CA GLU A 149 -18.08 4.83 -20.22
C GLU A 149 -19.09 4.01 -21.06
N LYS A 150 -20.30 3.78 -20.54
CA LYS A 150 -21.32 2.93 -21.19
C LYS A 150 -22.53 3.67 -21.73
N THR A 151 -22.80 4.87 -21.23
CA THR A 151 -24.01 5.62 -21.52
C THR A 151 -23.71 7.09 -21.74
N ASP A 152 -24.65 7.81 -22.32
CA ASP A 152 -24.62 9.27 -22.45
C ASP A 152 -25.25 9.99 -21.23
N LEU A 153 -25.52 9.25 -20.14
CA LEU A 153 -26.18 9.78 -18.95
C LEU A 153 -25.22 10.56 -18.04
N ALA A 154 -23.92 10.27 -18.10
CA ALA A 154 -22.91 10.89 -17.26
C ALA A 154 -21.72 11.42 -18.07
N ARG A 155 -21.24 12.61 -17.74
CA ARG A 155 -19.98 13.20 -18.24
C ARG A 155 -19.16 13.68 -17.07
N ILE A 156 -17.86 13.42 -17.06
CA ILE A 156 -16.92 13.96 -16.06
C ILE A 156 -15.85 14.78 -16.78
N ILE A 157 -15.67 16.03 -16.36
CA ILE A 157 -14.70 16.97 -16.93
C ILE A 157 -13.83 17.53 -15.80
N THR A 158 -12.60 17.04 -15.72
CA THR A 158 -11.55 17.56 -14.82
C THR A 158 -10.77 18.70 -15.49
N LYS A 159 -9.95 19.40 -14.69
CA LYS A 159 -9.28 20.66 -15.08
C LYS A 159 -10.28 21.69 -15.64
N ALA A 160 -11.51 21.68 -15.10
CA ALA A 160 -12.62 22.53 -15.52
C ALA A 160 -12.99 23.46 -14.36
N LYS A 161 -12.39 24.65 -14.35
CA LYS A 161 -12.64 25.64 -13.30
C LYS A 161 -13.90 26.42 -13.63
N VAL A 162 -14.98 26.14 -12.91
CA VAL A 162 -16.20 26.94 -13.00
C VAL A 162 -15.92 28.32 -12.41
N ASN A 163 -16.12 29.36 -13.23
CA ASN A 163 -15.80 30.74 -12.86
C ASN A 163 -17.05 31.60 -12.68
N LYS A 164 -18.19 31.19 -13.24
CA LYS A 164 -19.41 31.99 -13.27
C LYS A 164 -20.65 31.12 -13.35
N LEU A 165 -21.68 31.47 -12.59
CA LEU A 165 -23.04 30.94 -12.75
C LEU A 165 -23.84 31.78 -13.74
N VAL A 166 -24.61 31.12 -14.59
CA VAL A 166 -25.46 31.76 -15.60
C VAL A 166 -26.87 31.88 -15.04
N THR A 167 -27.48 33.06 -15.18
CA THR A 167 -28.81 33.33 -14.66
C THR A 167 -29.77 33.85 -15.72
N GLU A 168 -31.05 33.50 -15.60
CA GLU A 168 -32.13 33.98 -16.47
C GLU A 168 -33.42 34.16 -15.66
N GLY A 169 -33.95 35.39 -15.62
CA GLY A 169 -35.16 35.70 -14.86
C GLY A 169 -35.03 35.38 -13.36
N GLY A 170 -33.84 35.59 -12.77
CA GLY A 170 -33.57 35.31 -11.35
C GLY A 170 -33.35 33.83 -11.01
N ARG A 171 -33.30 32.94 -12.01
CA ARG A 171 -33.03 31.50 -11.86
C ARG A 171 -31.60 31.19 -12.27
N CYS A 172 -30.94 30.23 -11.64
CA CYS A 172 -29.65 29.70 -12.11
C CYS A 172 -29.91 28.65 -13.20
N VAL A 173 -29.37 28.87 -14.41
CA VAL A 173 -29.64 28.06 -15.61
C VAL A 173 -28.41 27.37 -16.19
N GLY A 174 -27.26 27.53 -15.56
CA GLY A 174 -26.03 26.90 -16.02
C GLY A 174 -24.78 27.51 -15.41
N CYS A 175 -23.63 27.18 -15.97
CA CYS A 175 -22.36 27.76 -15.58
C CYS A 175 -21.40 27.90 -16.75
N VAL A 176 -20.43 28.80 -16.60
CA VAL A 176 -19.27 28.94 -17.48
C VAL A 176 -18.05 28.39 -16.76
N TYR A 177 -17.31 27.50 -17.42
CA TYR A 177 -16.07 26.94 -16.92
C TYR A 177 -14.92 27.17 -17.89
N GLU A 178 -13.72 27.36 -17.34
CA GLU A 178 -12.47 27.45 -18.10
C GLU A 178 -11.77 26.09 -18.09
N LYS A 179 -11.28 25.67 -19.25
CA LYS A 179 -10.41 24.50 -19.42
C LYS A 179 -9.43 24.74 -20.56
N GLY A 180 -8.13 24.65 -20.28
CA GLY A 180 -7.08 24.82 -21.30
C GLY A 180 -7.07 26.22 -21.90
N GLY A 181 -7.39 27.25 -21.11
CA GLY A 181 -7.45 28.65 -21.53
C GLY A 181 -8.71 29.02 -22.32
N GLN A 182 -9.64 28.09 -22.52
CA GLN A 182 -10.90 28.32 -23.24
C GLN A 182 -12.09 28.26 -22.29
N ASN A 183 -13.07 29.13 -22.54
CA ASN A 183 -14.33 29.13 -21.81
C ASN A 183 -15.37 28.26 -22.52
N PHE A 184 -16.04 27.42 -21.74
CA PHE A 184 -17.14 26.55 -22.15
C PHE A 184 -18.36 26.85 -21.29
N GLN A 185 -19.54 26.47 -21.76
CA GLN A 185 -20.79 26.71 -21.06
C GLN A 185 -21.65 25.45 -21.05
N GLU A 186 -22.19 25.12 -19.87
CA GLU A 186 -23.15 24.04 -19.67
C GLU A 186 -24.46 24.63 -19.16
N TYR A 187 -25.58 24.02 -19.55
CA TYR A 187 -26.93 24.41 -19.13
C TYR A 187 -27.60 23.32 -18.30
N GLY A 188 -28.32 23.74 -17.26
CA GLY A 188 -28.94 22.86 -16.29
C GLY A 188 -29.06 23.52 -14.91
N PRO A 189 -29.87 22.95 -14.00
CA PRO A 189 -29.72 23.30 -12.59
C PRO A 189 -28.30 22.95 -12.13
N VAL A 190 -27.74 23.80 -11.28
CA VAL A 190 -26.37 23.69 -10.79
C VAL A 190 -26.38 23.27 -9.33
N ILE A 191 -25.62 22.22 -9.02
CA ILE A 191 -25.32 21.77 -7.66
C ILE A 191 -23.87 22.14 -7.35
N LEU A 192 -23.67 23.08 -6.44
CA LEU A 192 -22.36 23.43 -5.92
C LEU A 192 -21.95 22.41 -4.85
N ALA A 193 -20.82 21.73 -5.07
CA ALA A 193 -20.22 20.75 -4.16
C ALA A 193 -18.71 20.98 -4.03
N THR A 194 -18.31 22.25 -3.95
CA THR A 194 -16.93 22.72 -4.13
C THR A 194 -16.05 22.65 -2.87
N GLY A 195 -16.56 22.13 -1.76
CA GLY A 195 -15.89 22.16 -0.46
C GLY A 195 -15.83 23.57 0.16
N GLY A 196 -15.08 23.68 1.27
CA GLY A 196 -14.95 24.92 2.04
C GLY A 196 -13.85 25.89 1.54
N PHE A 197 -13.33 26.69 2.47
CA PHE A 197 -12.34 27.75 2.21
C PHE A 197 -11.10 27.69 3.14
N GLY A 198 -10.90 26.58 3.85
CA GLY A 198 -9.87 26.44 4.89
C GLY A 198 -8.43 26.30 4.41
N ALA A 199 -8.15 26.44 3.11
CA ALA A 199 -6.80 26.44 2.54
C ALA A 199 -6.42 27.74 1.81
N ASP A 200 -7.33 28.72 1.72
CA ASP A 200 -7.03 30.00 1.08
C ASP A 200 -6.43 30.98 2.10
N PHE A 201 -5.11 31.15 2.06
CA PHE A 201 -4.36 32.06 2.93
C PHE A 201 -4.03 33.40 2.27
N THR A 202 -4.70 33.73 1.17
CA THR A 202 -4.57 35.05 0.53
C THR A 202 -5.27 36.13 1.36
N SER A 203 -4.87 37.39 1.18
CA SER A 203 -5.42 38.52 1.94
C SER A 203 -6.88 38.84 1.62
N ASN A 204 -7.39 38.40 0.47
CA ASN A 204 -8.78 38.54 0.03
C ASN A 204 -9.60 37.24 0.19
N SER A 205 -9.07 36.26 0.92
CA SER A 205 -9.76 35.01 1.22
C SER A 205 -10.91 35.20 2.21
N LEU A 206 -11.87 34.28 2.18
CA LEU A 206 -12.91 34.20 3.21
C LEU A 206 -12.28 33.93 4.59
N LEU A 207 -11.20 33.15 4.65
CA LEU A 207 -10.50 32.89 5.90
C LEU A 207 -9.91 34.17 6.49
N ALA A 208 -9.24 35.01 5.68
CA ALA A 208 -8.68 36.29 6.12
C ALA A 208 -9.78 37.30 6.51
N GLN A 209 -10.92 37.28 5.82
CA GLN A 209 -12.04 38.17 6.11
C GLN A 209 -12.73 37.83 7.44
N TYR A 210 -13.00 36.55 7.68
CA TYR A 210 -13.84 36.12 8.80
C TYR A 210 -13.04 35.61 10.01
N ARG A 211 -11.84 35.04 9.81
CA ARG A 211 -10.99 34.46 10.85
C ARG A 211 -9.50 34.77 10.64
N PRO A 212 -9.12 36.07 10.58
CA PRO A 212 -7.71 36.46 10.45
C PRO A 212 -6.84 35.94 11.60
N ASP A 213 -7.43 35.71 12.77
CA ASP A 213 -6.77 35.11 13.95
C ASP A 213 -6.26 33.69 13.68
N LEU A 214 -6.86 32.93 12.76
CA LEU A 214 -6.45 31.56 12.45
C LEU A 214 -5.39 31.47 11.35
N MET A 215 -5.11 32.54 10.61
CA MET A 215 -4.24 32.53 9.42
C MET A 215 -2.82 32.00 9.70
N HIS A 216 -2.35 32.11 10.95
CA HIS A 216 -1.06 31.59 11.40
C HIS A 216 -1.02 30.06 11.50
N LEU A 217 -2.17 29.39 11.67
CA LEU A 217 -2.23 27.93 11.86
C LEU A 217 -2.01 27.16 10.55
N PRO A 218 -1.46 25.93 10.63
CA PRO A 218 -1.47 24.99 9.51
C PRO A 218 -2.88 24.50 9.20
N THR A 219 -3.08 23.90 8.03
CA THR A 219 -4.36 23.33 7.59
C THR A 219 -4.23 21.85 7.25
N THR A 220 -5.34 21.12 7.28
CA THR A 220 -5.42 19.74 6.76
C THR A 220 -6.07 19.66 5.38
N ASN A 221 -6.51 20.81 4.87
CA ASN A 221 -7.18 20.94 3.59
C ASN A 221 -6.16 20.88 2.43
N GLY A 222 -6.61 20.39 1.27
CA GLY A 222 -5.85 20.59 0.02
C GLY A 222 -5.95 22.04 -0.48
N GLU A 223 -4.97 22.46 -1.27
CA GLU A 223 -4.89 23.82 -1.83
C GLU A 223 -6.11 24.21 -2.70
N HIS A 224 -6.88 23.23 -3.15
CA HIS A 224 -8.13 23.45 -3.87
C HIS A 224 -9.28 24.02 -2.99
N CYS A 225 -9.17 24.00 -1.67
CA CYS A 225 -10.23 24.41 -0.74
C CYS A 225 -10.24 25.95 -0.53
N THR A 226 -10.75 26.68 -1.53
CA THR A 226 -10.61 28.15 -1.65
C THR A 226 -11.91 28.96 -1.60
N GLY A 227 -13.05 28.30 -1.35
CA GLY A 227 -14.35 28.98 -1.23
C GLY A 227 -14.94 29.49 -2.54
N ASP A 228 -14.47 28.98 -3.70
CA ASP A 228 -14.91 29.46 -5.02
C ASP A 228 -16.43 29.34 -5.22
N GLY A 229 -17.04 28.23 -4.80
CA GLY A 229 -18.49 28.01 -4.91
C GLY A 229 -19.30 28.97 -4.05
N ILE A 230 -18.82 29.31 -2.85
CA ILE A 230 -19.47 30.29 -1.97
C ILE A 230 -19.49 31.65 -2.67
N LYS A 231 -18.32 32.12 -3.14
CA LYS A 231 -18.18 33.39 -3.86
C LYS A 231 -19.07 33.44 -5.11
N MET A 232 -19.17 32.34 -5.86
CA MET A 232 -20.04 32.25 -7.03
C MET A 232 -21.54 32.29 -6.68
N GLY A 233 -21.95 31.62 -5.60
CA GLY A 233 -23.34 31.64 -5.13
C GLY A 233 -23.74 33.03 -4.63
N GLU A 234 -22.89 33.68 -3.84
CA GLU A 234 -23.08 35.06 -3.37
C GLU A 234 -23.20 36.04 -4.54
N ALA A 235 -22.38 35.88 -5.58
CA ALA A 235 -22.38 36.75 -6.76
C ALA A 235 -23.72 36.76 -7.53
N ILE A 236 -24.57 35.75 -7.36
CA ILE A 236 -25.92 35.70 -7.96
C ILE A 236 -27.05 35.87 -6.93
N GLY A 237 -26.72 36.36 -5.73
CA GLY A 237 -27.68 36.70 -4.68
C GLY A 237 -27.96 35.59 -3.67
N GLY A 238 -27.15 34.51 -3.66
CA GLY A 238 -27.18 33.50 -2.60
C GLY A 238 -26.72 34.10 -1.28
N LYS A 239 -27.39 33.73 -0.19
CA LYS A 239 -26.99 34.13 1.16
C LYS A 239 -25.94 33.16 1.68
N SER A 240 -25.00 33.68 2.44
CA SER A 240 -24.10 32.89 3.27
C SER A 240 -24.47 33.00 4.74
N ILE A 241 -24.10 31.98 5.51
CA ILE A 241 -24.34 31.90 6.96
C ILE A 241 -23.11 31.28 7.63
N ASP A 242 -22.84 31.66 8.89
CA ASP A 242 -21.85 31.02 9.77
C ASP A 242 -20.38 31.08 9.26
N LEU A 243 -20.02 31.99 8.35
CA LEU A 243 -18.66 32.06 7.76
C LEU A 243 -17.54 32.33 8.79
N GLU A 244 -17.86 32.89 9.95
CA GLU A 244 -16.97 33.05 11.08
C GLU A 244 -16.64 31.73 11.81
N TRP A 245 -17.46 30.70 11.61
CA TRP A 245 -17.30 29.40 12.26
C TRP A 245 -16.37 28.49 11.45
N VAL A 246 -15.07 28.65 11.70
CA VAL A 246 -14.00 27.78 11.20
C VAL A 246 -13.48 26.89 12.34
N GLN A 247 -13.55 25.57 12.15
CA GLN A 247 -13.11 24.59 13.14
C GLN A 247 -11.61 24.30 13.02
N VAL A 248 -10.97 24.36 14.18
CA VAL A 248 -9.59 23.89 14.39
C VAL A 248 -9.64 22.48 14.97
N HIS A 249 -8.94 21.54 14.36
CA HIS A 249 -8.80 20.17 14.84
C HIS A 249 -7.58 20.06 15.76
N PRO A 250 -7.67 19.33 16.89
CA PRO A 250 -6.56 19.26 17.86
C PRO A 250 -5.39 18.39 17.41
N THR A 251 -5.62 17.41 16.52
CA THR A 251 -4.62 16.38 16.18
C THR A 251 -4.11 16.45 14.74
N GLY A 252 -3.54 17.59 14.34
CA GLY A 252 -2.71 17.68 13.14
C GLY A 252 -1.35 17.03 13.40
N LEU A 253 -0.97 16.04 12.59
CA LEU A 253 0.27 15.29 12.75
C LEU A 253 1.47 16.15 12.36
N VAL A 254 2.43 16.25 13.28
CA VAL A 254 3.70 16.93 13.08
C VAL A 254 4.72 15.91 12.58
N LYS A 255 5.26 16.15 11.40
CA LYS A 255 6.41 15.40 10.89
C LYS A 255 7.69 16.02 11.48
N PRO A 256 8.52 15.28 12.23
CA PRO A 256 9.64 15.89 12.96
C PRO A 256 10.67 16.62 12.08
N ASP A 257 10.89 16.17 10.85
CA ASP A 257 11.80 16.76 9.87
C ASP A 257 11.17 17.92 9.06
N ASP A 258 9.86 18.15 9.19
CA ASP A 258 9.13 19.25 8.56
C ASP A 258 8.00 19.75 9.49
N ALA A 259 8.41 20.21 10.68
CA ALA A 259 7.48 20.56 11.74
C ALA A 259 6.60 21.76 11.39
N ASP A 260 7.05 22.64 10.51
CA ASP A 260 6.38 23.89 10.12
C ASP A 260 5.55 23.76 8.83
N ALA A 261 5.45 22.56 8.25
CA ALA A 261 4.61 22.30 7.08
C ALA A 261 3.21 22.94 7.22
N LYS A 262 2.85 23.81 6.26
CA LYS A 262 1.57 24.53 6.27
C LYS A 262 0.39 23.58 6.07
N ILE A 263 0.58 22.50 5.32
CA ILE A 263 -0.39 21.42 5.14
C ILE A 263 0.07 20.24 5.98
N LYS A 264 -0.79 19.75 6.88
CA LYS A 264 -0.49 18.63 7.78
C LYS A 264 -1.45 17.46 7.56
N PHE A 265 -0.96 16.25 7.83
CA PHE A 265 -1.82 15.08 7.90
C PHE A 265 -2.70 15.13 9.15
N LEU A 266 -3.94 14.64 9.03
CA LEU A 266 -4.85 14.55 10.16
C LEU A 266 -4.67 13.20 10.87
N ALA A 267 -4.40 13.21 12.18
CA ALA A 267 -4.55 12.02 13.00
C ALA A 267 -6.05 11.74 13.18
N ALA A 268 -6.50 10.54 12.82
CA ALA A 268 -7.91 10.17 12.94
C ALA A 268 -8.39 10.36 14.39
N GLU A 269 -9.56 10.99 14.55
CA GLU A 269 -10.21 11.11 15.86
C GLU A 269 -10.56 9.73 16.43
N ALA A 270 -10.74 8.73 15.56
CA ALA A 270 -10.88 7.33 15.95
C ALA A 270 -9.72 6.81 16.81
N LEU A 271 -8.50 7.34 16.68
CA LEU A 271 -7.37 6.98 17.54
C LEU A 271 -7.65 7.32 19.02
N ARG A 272 -8.28 8.48 19.28
CA ARG A 272 -8.76 8.85 20.63
C ARG A 272 -10.00 8.03 21.02
N GLY A 273 -10.88 7.79 20.05
CA GLY A 273 -12.09 6.96 20.21
C GLY A 273 -11.80 5.54 20.71
N VAL A 274 -10.72 4.91 20.21
CA VAL A 274 -10.30 3.56 20.63
C VAL A 274 -9.43 3.53 21.89
N GLY A 275 -9.28 4.65 22.61
CA GLY A 275 -8.57 4.70 23.89
C GLY A 275 -7.26 5.49 23.89
N GLY A 276 -6.87 6.09 22.76
CA GLY A 276 -5.69 6.97 22.71
C GLY A 276 -5.86 8.18 23.64
N ILE A 277 -4.82 8.48 24.42
CA ILE A 277 -4.78 9.65 25.31
C ILE A 277 -3.88 10.74 24.72
N ILE A 278 -4.09 11.99 25.14
CA ILE A 278 -3.20 13.10 24.76
C ILE A 278 -2.41 13.60 25.96
N LEU A 279 -1.11 13.79 25.76
CA LEU A 279 -0.15 14.20 26.79
C LEU A 279 0.50 15.54 26.41
N ASP A 280 0.75 16.36 27.42
CA ASP A 280 1.58 17.56 27.29
C ASP A 280 3.09 17.22 27.27
N ALA A 281 3.93 18.26 27.24
CA ALA A 281 5.38 18.10 27.25
C ALA A 281 5.90 17.36 28.49
N GLU A 282 5.21 17.51 29.62
CA GLU A 282 5.54 16.91 30.91
C GLU A 282 4.96 15.51 31.11
N GLY A 283 4.23 14.96 30.14
CA GLY A 283 3.66 13.60 30.23
C GLY A 283 2.34 13.51 31.00
N ASN A 284 1.65 14.63 31.21
CA ASN A 284 0.36 14.69 31.89
C ASN A 284 -0.78 14.80 30.89
N ARG A 285 -1.93 14.20 31.22
CA ARG A 285 -3.19 14.46 30.50
C ARG A 285 -3.67 15.87 30.81
N PHE A 286 -4.18 16.56 29.78
CA PHE A 286 -4.62 17.96 29.91
C PHE A 286 -6.00 18.24 29.30
N ALA A 287 -6.66 17.27 28.67
CA ALA A 287 -8.03 17.42 28.17
C ALA A 287 -8.79 16.09 28.14
N ASN A 288 -10.12 16.15 28.24
CA ASN A 288 -10.99 15.04 27.90
C ASN A 288 -10.85 14.80 26.39
N GLU A 289 -10.23 13.67 26.03
CA GLU A 289 -9.87 13.36 24.64
C GLU A 289 -11.08 13.14 23.73
N LEU A 290 -12.28 12.96 24.29
CA LEU A 290 -13.54 12.85 23.54
C LEU A 290 -14.43 14.10 23.72
N GLY A 291 -13.85 15.20 24.22
CA GLY A 291 -14.48 16.52 24.20
C GLY A 291 -14.68 17.06 22.79
N ARG A 292 -15.41 18.18 22.68
CA ARG A 292 -15.54 18.90 21.41
C ARG A 292 -14.18 19.43 20.94
N ARG A 293 -14.02 19.62 19.64
CA ARG A 293 -12.72 20.02 19.04
C ARG A 293 -12.28 21.42 19.47
N ASP A 294 -13.22 22.34 19.63
CA ASP A 294 -12.98 23.68 20.20
C ASP A 294 -12.48 23.59 21.66
N TYR A 295 -13.08 22.72 22.47
CA TYR A 295 -12.64 22.44 23.83
C TYR A 295 -11.21 21.86 23.87
N VAL A 296 -10.96 20.77 23.14
CA VAL A 296 -9.64 20.10 23.18
C VAL A 296 -8.55 21.03 22.68
N THR A 297 -8.79 21.76 21.59
CA THR A 297 -7.86 22.76 21.07
C THR A 297 -7.66 23.92 22.07
N GLY A 298 -8.73 24.37 22.71
CA GLY A 298 -8.67 25.40 23.76
C GLY A 298 -7.84 24.98 24.97
N GLU A 299 -7.87 23.69 25.35
CA GLU A 299 -6.99 23.15 26.40
C GLU A 299 -5.55 23.02 25.93
N MET A 300 -5.30 22.68 24.65
CA MET A 300 -3.94 22.71 24.09
C MET A 300 -3.32 24.10 24.22
N TRP A 301 -4.06 25.18 23.91
CA TRP A 301 -3.53 26.56 24.04
C TRP A 301 -3.23 26.99 25.49
N LYS A 302 -3.79 26.29 26.49
CA LYS A 302 -3.53 26.54 27.92
C LYS A 302 -2.44 25.61 28.49
N SER A 303 -2.01 24.64 27.71
CA SER A 303 -1.06 23.60 28.10
C SER A 303 0.28 23.79 27.38
N LYS A 304 1.26 22.92 27.67
CA LYS A 304 2.63 23.05 27.19
C LYS A 304 2.96 22.06 26.06
N PRO A 305 3.31 22.54 24.86
CA PRO A 305 3.79 21.69 23.77
C PRO A 305 5.24 21.21 24.02
N PRO A 306 5.72 20.14 23.37
CA PRO A 306 5.04 19.38 22.32
C PRO A 306 3.96 18.42 22.87
N PHE A 307 2.80 18.44 22.21
CA PHE A 307 1.69 17.55 22.54
C PHE A 307 1.84 16.20 21.85
N ARG A 308 1.43 15.13 22.51
CA ARG A 308 1.55 13.75 22.00
C ARG A 308 0.21 13.03 22.06
N LEU A 309 -0.15 12.34 20.99
CA LEU A 309 -1.23 11.35 20.97
C LEU A 309 -0.62 9.97 21.17
N CYS A 310 -1.02 9.27 22.24
CA CYS A 310 -0.42 8.01 22.67
C CYS A 310 -1.47 6.89 22.66
N LEU A 311 -1.17 5.80 21.96
CA LEU A 311 -1.98 4.58 21.95
C LEU A 311 -1.18 3.46 22.61
N ASN A 312 -1.75 2.86 23.66
CA ASN A 312 -1.26 1.60 24.22
C ASN A 312 -1.55 0.43 23.28
N LYS A 313 -1.14 -0.78 23.66
CA LYS A 313 -1.26 -1.96 22.80
C LYS A 313 -2.72 -2.26 22.44
N ALA A 314 -3.61 -2.28 23.44
CA ALA A 314 -5.02 -2.61 23.23
C ALA A 314 -5.71 -1.62 22.27
N ALA A 315 -5.45 -0.32 22.45
CA ALA A 315 -5.95 0.74 21.57
C ALA A 315 -5.38 0.63 20.15
N ALA A 316 -4.07 0.36 20.03
CA ALA A 316 -3.40 0.23 18.74
C ALA A 316 -3.86 -1.01 17.96
N ASP A 317 -4.10 -2.15 18.62
CA ASP A 317 -4.55 -3.38 17.96
C ASP A 317 -5.89 -3.19 17.22
N GLU A 318 -6.83 -2.44 17.79
CA GLU A 318 -8.14 -2.15 17.17
C GLU A 318 -8.08 -1.23 15.93
N ILE A 319 -6.97 -0.53 15.76
CA ILE A 319 -6.78 0.46 14.69
C ILE A 319 -5.39 0.37 14.05
N ILE A 320 -4.84 -0.85 14.03
CA ILE A 320 -3.43 -1.10 13.72
C ILE A 320 -3.05 -0.63 12.31
N TRP A 321 -3.98 -0.66 11.36
CA TRP A 321 -3.76 -0.16 10.00
C TRP A 321 -3.40 1.33 10.04
N HIS A 322 -4.12 2.17 10.80
CA HIS A 322 -3.80 3.59 10.97
C HIS A 322 -2.43 3.77 11.62
N CYS A 323 -2.13 3.03 12.69
CA CYS A 323 -0.84 3.11 13.38
C CYS A 323 0.33 2.78 12.45
N LYS A 324 0.24 1.68 11.70
CA LYS A 324 1.25 1.28 10.70
C LYS A 324 1.35 2.31 9.57
N HIS A 325 0.20 2.79 9.09
CA HIS A 325 0.13 3.79 8.04
C HIS A 325 0.87 5.07 8.44
N TYR A 326 0.57 5.63 9.60
CA TYR A 326 1.21 6.85 10.10
C TYR A 326 2.70 6.63 10.42
N THR A 327 3.06 5.43 10.90
CA THR A 327 4.47 5.07 11.14
C THR A 327 5.27 5.02 9.83
N GLY A 328 4.70 4.42 8.78
CA GLY A 328 5.32 4.37 7.44
C GLY A 328 5.55 5.75 6.81
N ARG A 329 4.86 6.80 7.31
CA ARG A 329 5.03 8.19 6.86
C ARG A 329 5.92 9.03 7.75
N GLY A 330 6.49 8.45 8.79
CA GLY A 330 7.36 9.16 9.74
C GLY A 330 6.62 10.21 10.59
N VAL A 331 5.29 10.14 10.68
CA VAL A 331 4.46 11.06 11.48
C VAL A 331 3.95 10.42 12.79
N MET A 332 4.25 9.14 13.00
CA MET A 332 4.02 8.38 14.21
C MET A 332 5.23 7.49 14.47
N LYS A 333 5.55 7.24 15.74
CA LYS A 333 6.68 6.41 16.18
C LYS A 333 6.17 5.28 17.06
N PHE A 334 6.72 4.09 16.84
CA PHE A 334 6.52 2.92 17.70
C PHE A 334 7.61 2.88 18.78
N TYR A 335 7.22 2.61 20.01
CA TYR A 335 8.09 2.36 21.16
C TYR A 335 7.83 0.95 21.66
N SER A 336 8.89 0.19 21.92
CA SER A 336 8.74 -1.18 22.39
C SER A 336 8.28 -1.26 23.86
N SER A 337 8.44 -0.16 24.61
CA SER A 337 8.03 -0.02 26.01
C SER A 337 7.71 1.44 26.38
N GLY A 338 6.91 1.66 27.42
CA GLY A 338 6.68 3.00 27.98
C GLY A 338 7.93 3.61 28.62
N GLU A 339 8.91 2.80 29.04
CA GLU A 339 10.21 3.28 29.52
C GLU A 339 11.02 3.97 28.39
N GLU A 340 11.03 3.38 27.19
CA GLU A 340 11.64 4.02 26.01
C GLU A 340 10.93 5.31 25.62
N MET A 341 9.59 5.30 25.66
CA MET A 341 8.78 6.49 25.40
C MET A 341 9.12 7.61 26.40
N ALA A 342 9.15 7.32 27.71
CA ALA A 342 9.47 8.28 28.75
C ALA A 342 10.87 8.90 28.55
N LYS A 343 11.85 8.05 28.22
CA LYS A 343 13.23 8.48 27.92
C LYS A 343 13.30 9.44 26.74
N ASP A 344 12.60 9.12 25.64
CA ASP A 344 12.55 9.96 24.44
C ASP A 344 11.78 11.28 24.68
N MET A 345 10.79 11.26 25.57
CA MET A 345 10.08 12.47 26.01
C MET A 345 10.89 13.35 26.95
N GLY A 346 11.91 12.81 27.63
CA GLY A 346 12.65 13.52 28.67
C GLY A 346 11.92 13.60 30.02
N VAL A 347 11.02 12.64 30.31
CA VAL A 347 10.26 12.56 31.57
C VAL A 347 10.55 11.26 32.32
N SER A 348 10.27 11.22 33.62
CA SER A 348 10.36 9.98 34.39
C SER A 348 9.22 9.03 34.01
N VAL A 349 9.51 7.72 33.83
CA VAL A 349 8.49 6.72 33.54
C VAL A 349 7.37 6.70 34.59
N SER A 350 7.71 6.99 35.86
CA SER A 350 6.74 7.12 36.96
C SER A 350 5.68 8.19 36.73
N VAL A 351 5.96 9.24 35.94
CA VAL A 351 4.96 10.24 35.55
C VAL A 351 3.94 9.62 34.60
N LEU A 352 4.39 8.84 33.62
CA LEU A 352 3.48 8.14 32.70
C LEU A 352 2.67 7.06 33.42
N GLU A 353 3.29 6.32 34.35
CA GLU A 353 2.61 5.34 35.20
C GLU A 353 1.50 6.01 36.02
N ALA A 354 1.80 7.13 36.69
CA ALA A 354 0.82 7.87 37.49
C ALA A 354 -0.33 8.44 36.62
N THR A 355 -0.01 8.99 35.44
CA THR A 355 -1.01 9.49 34.49
C THR A 355 -1.97 8.39 34.03
N HIS A 356 -1.47 7.21 33.68
CA HIS A 356 -2.31 6.08 33.28
C HIS A 356 -3.08 5.48 34.45
N GLU A 357 -2.48 5.41 35.64
CA GLU A 357 -3.15 4.91 36.84
C GLU A 357 -4.36 5.79 37.21
N ALA A 358 -4.21 7.11 37.17
CA ALA A 358 -5.33 8.02 37.42
C ALA A 358 -6.48 7.81 36.40
N HIS A 359 -6.15 7.69 35.11
CA HIS A 359 -7.12 7.44 34.05
C HIS A 359 -7.80 6.06 34.21
N TYR A 360 -7.05 5.02 34.57
CA TYR A 360 -7.56 3.67 34.82
C TYR A 360 -8.50 3.62 36.02
N GLN A 361 -8.13 4.25 37.15
CA GLN A 361 -8.98 4.29 38.33
C GLN A 361 -10.28 5.07 38.08
N ALA A 362 -10.22 6.16 37.30
CA ALA A 362 -11.41 6.88 36.89
C ALA A 362 -12.33 6.02 36.01
N ALA A 363 -11.77 5.24 35.09
CA ALA A 363 -12.52 4.26 34.29
C ALA A 363 -13.20 3.19 35.18
N LYS A 364 -12.47 2.61 36.14
CA LYS A 364 -13.01 1.60 37.07
C LYS A 364 -14.10 2.11 38.00
N LYS A 365 -14.04 3.38 38.40
CA LYS A 365 -15.15 4.02 39.14
C LYS A 365 -16.36 4.25 38.24
N THR A 366 -16.14 4.69 37.00
CA THR A 366 -17.20 4.92 36.02
C THR A 366 -17.91 3.63 35.62
N GLU A 367 -17.20 2.49 35.53
CA GLU A 367 -17.81 1.16 35.29
C GLU A 367 -18.81 0.78 36.39
N LYS A 368 -18.55 1.18 37.65
CA LYS A 368 -19.41 0.86 38.81
C LYS A 368 -20.54 1.87 39.00
N ASP A 369 -20.25 3.15 38.80
CA ASP A 369 -21.17 4.25 39.01
C ASP A 369 -20.95 5.33 37.92
N PRO A 370 -21.60 5.21 36.75
CA PRO A 370 -21.33 6.08 35.61
C PRO A 370 -21.62 7.57 35.83
N ASP A 371 -22.47 7.93 36.79
CA ASP A 371 -22.95 9.31 37.01
C ASP A 371 -22.75 9.81 38.46
N GLY A 372 -22.00 9.09 39.30
CA GLY A 372 -21.74 9.49 40.70
C GLY A 372 -20.49 10.33 40.95
N GLY A 373 -19.68 10.60 39.92
CA GLY A 373 -18.46 11.38 40.07
C GLY A 373 -18.70 12.85 40.45
N PRO A 374 -17.71 13.55 41.04
CA PRO A 374 -17.90 14.93 41.48
C PRO A 374 -17.90 15.92 40.29
N TRP A 375 -17.25 15.57 39.18
CA TRP A 375 -16.97 16.48 38.07
C TRP A 375 -18.08 16.46 37.03
N PRO A 376 -18.40 17.60 36.38
CA PRO A 376 -19.31 17.61 35.24
C PRO A 376 -18.71 16.80 34.09
N ALA A 377 -19.54 16.05 33.36
CA ALA A 377 -19.11 15.28 32.19
C ALA A 377 -19.70 15.83 30.89
N TYR A 378 -18.96 15.64 29.81
CA TYR A 378 -19.43 15.87 28.45
C TYR A 378 -19.68 14.52 27.72
N PRO A 379 -20.80 14.36 26.97
CA PRO A 379 -21.81 15.38 26.65
C PRO A 379 -22.74 15.73 27.81
N SER A 380 -22.97 14.88 28.81
CA SER A 380 -23.81 15.20 29.97
C SER A 380 -23.50 14.29 31.17
N GLY A 381 -23.99 14.68 32.36
CA GLY A 381 -23.87 13.88 33.58
C GLY A 381 -22.63 14.23 34.38
N LYS A 382 -22.09 13.24 35.09
CA LYS A 382 -20.92 13.37 35.94
C LYS A 382 -19.79 12.43 35.53
N SER A 383 -18.58 12.71 36.01
CA SER A 383 -17.37 11.94 35.71
C SER A 383 -16.49 11.79 36.95
N TRP A 384 -15.84 10.63 37.04
CA TRP A 384 -14.78 10.34 38.01
C TRP A 384 -13.40 10.77 37.52
N ASP A 385 -13.25 11.10 36.23
CA ASP A 385 -12.06 11.79 35.73
C ASP A 385 -12.08 13.21 36.29
N ASP A 386 -10.98 13.61 36.91
CA ASP A 386 -10.77 15.03 37.14
C ASP A 386 -10.87 15.79 35.82
N CYS A 387 -11.26 17.05 35.88
CA CYS A 387 -11.23 17.93 34.72
C CYS A 387 -9.76 18.04 34.29
N SER A 388 -9.34 17.17 33.38
CA SER A 388 -8.08 17.30 32.68
C SER A 388 -8.13 18.65 31.96
N GLY A 389 -7.36 19.61 32.46
CA GLY A 389 -7.41 21.00 32.03
C GLY A 389 -8.36 21.88 32.86
N LYS A 390 -7.98 23.15 33.04
CA LYS A 390 -8.64 24.10 33.97
C LYS A 390 -10.07 24.49 33.57
N THR A 391 -10.65 23.94 32.49
CA THR A 391 -11.93 24.43 31.92
C THR A 391 -13.10 23.44 31.81
N GLY A 392 -13.13 22.39 32.64
CA GLY A 392 -14.40 22.04 33.30
C GLY A 392 -15.29 20.95 32.69
N SER A 393 -14.75 19.89 32.07
CA SER A 393 -15.49 18.63 31.97
C SER A 393 -14.62 17.37 32.00
N GLY A 394 -14.95 16.44 32.88
CA GLY A 394 -14.32 15.12 32.98
C GLY A 394 -14.76 14.17 31.85
N LYS A 395 -13.96 13.12 31.63
CA LYS A 395 -14.21 12.09 30.61
C LYS A 395 -15.32 11.14 31.05
N LYS A 396 -16.33 10.94 30.20
CA LYS A 396 -17.44 10.00 30.48
C LYS A 396 -17.18 8.59 29.95
N PHE A 397 -16.50 8.50 28.82
CA PHE A 397 -16.37 7.26 28.07
C PHE A 397 -14.92 6.83 28.02
N TYR A 398 -14.68 5.58 28.41
CA TYR A 398 -13.37 4.96 28.47
C TYR A 398 -13.36 3.74 27.55
N HIS A 399 -12.22 3.50 26.92
CA HIS A 399 -11.98 2.36 26.06
C HIS A 399 -10.50 2.00 26.12
N ASN A 400 -10.16 0.71 26.13
CA ASN A 400 -8.77 0.21 26.17
C ASN A 400 -7.86 0.89 27.21
N THR A 401 -8.34 1.05 28.45
CA THR A 401 -7.55 1.64 29.54
C THR A 401 -6.63 0.59 30.18
N ILE A 402 -5.40 0.98 30.51
CA ILE A 402 -4.40 0.11 31.16
C ILE A 402 -4.04 0.65 32.57
N PRO A 403 -3.75 -0.22 33.56
CA PRO A 403 -3.23 0.22 34.85
C PRO A 403 -1.84 0.83 34.71
N GLY A 404 -1.47 1.74 35.61
CA GLY A 404 -0.18 2.42 35.59
C GLY A 404 1.01 1.45 35.62
N SER A 405 0.88 0.36 36.37
CA SER A 405 1.92 -0.68 36.49
C SER A 405 2.26 -1.40 35.17
N ALA A 406 1.39 -1.33 34.16
CA ALA A 406 1.65 -1.93 32.84
C ALA A 406 2.51 -1.02 31.93
N VAL A 407 2.46 0.30 32.15
CA VAL A 407 3.04 1.32 31.26
C VAL A 407 4.52 1.06 30.99
N LYS A 408 5.29 0.77 32.03
CA LYS A 408 6.74 0.59 31.91
C LYS A 408 7.13 -0.43 30.83
N SER A 409 6.42 -1.55 30.74
CA SER A 409 6.74 -2.67 29.84
C SER A 409 5.90 -2.73 28.56
N GLU A 410 4.78 -2.02 28.49
CA GLU A 410 3.85 -2.12 27.37
C GLU A 410 4.30 -1.29 26.16
N PRO A 411 4.12 -1.76 24.91
CA PRO A 411 4.45 -0.99 23.72
C PRO A 411 3.44 0.13 23.46
N PHE A 412 3.91 1.20 22.80
CA PHE A 412 3.10 2.36 22.45
C PHE A 412 3.32 2.82 21.01
N TYR A 413 2.26 3.33 20.38
CA TYR A 413 2.34 4.17 19.19
C TYR A 413 2.09 5.62 19.59
N VAL A 414 3.00 6.52 19.23
CA VAL A 414 2.94 7.93 19.63
C VAL A 414 3.16 8.84 18.44
N ALA A 415 2.31 9.86 18.29
CA ALA A 415 2.46 10.91 17.31
C ALA A 415 2.56 12.28 17.98
N ILE A 416 3.40 13.17 17.44
CA ILE A 416 3.40 14.59 17.84
C ILE A 416 2.24 15.27 17.14
N ILE A 417 1.45 16.04 17.89
CA ILE A 417 0.23 16.68 17.39
C ILE A 417 0.23 18.19 17.61
N THR A 418 -0.50 18.92 16.77
CA THR A 418 -0.69 20.37 16.87
C THR A 418 -2.09 20.79 16.36
N PRO A 419 -2.66 21.91 16.83
CA PRO A 419 -3.89 22.47 16.27
C PRO A 419 -3.76 22.83 14.78
N VAL A 420 -4.79 22.49 13.98
CA VAL A 420 -4.83 22.71 12.52
C VAL A 420 -6.20 23.15 12.05
N ILE A 421 -6.29 24.13 11.13
CA ILE A 421 -7.52 24.47 10.41
C ILE A 421 -8.02 23.22 9.68
N HIS A 422 -9.31 22.93 9.79
CA HIS A 422 -9.82 21.66 9.32
C HIS A 422 -11.13 21.73 8.53
N TYR A 423 -12.14 22.44 9.02
CA TYR A 423 -13.45 22.48 8.38
C TYR A 423 -14.11 23.85 8.56
N CYS A 424 -14.72 24.38 7.51
CA CYS A 424 -15.48 25.62 7.53
C CYS A 424 -16.97 25.29 7.64
N MET A 425 -17.59 25.58 8.78
CA MET A 425 -19.01 25.25 9.00
C MET A 425 -19.95 26.21 8.27
N GLY A 426 -19.48 27.43 8.03
CA GLY A 426 -20.18 28.41 7.23
C GLY A 426 -20.04 28.20 5.73
N GLY A 427 -21.05 28.67 5.01
CA GLY A 427 -21.16 28.51 3.57
C GLY A 427 -22.45 29.12 3.05
N LEU A 428 -22.88 28.70 1.87
CA LEU A 428 -24.18 29.11 1.29
C LEU A 428 -25.32 28.56 2.14
N GLU A 429 -26.21 29.42 2.59
CA GLU A 429 -27.40 29.02 3.33
C GLU A 429 -28.29 28.16 2.43
N ILE A 430 -28.70 26.98 2.93
CA ILE A 430 -29.60 26.07 2.23
C ILE A 430 -30.89 25.84 3.03
N ASP A 431 -31.95 25.47 2.31
CA ASP A 431 -33.17 24.90 2.88
C ASP A 431 -33.11 23.35 2.96
N THR A 432 -34.22 22.72 3.35
CA THR A 432 -34.31 21.25 3.49
C THR A 432 -34.31 20.48 2.17
N ASP A 433 -34.44 21.16 1.01
CA ASP A 433 -34.26 20.58 -0.31
C ASP A 433 -32.84 20.83 -0.86
N SER A 434 -31.91 21.29 0.01
CA SER A 434 -30.56 21.74 -0.35
C SER A 434 -30.53 22.90 -1.34
N ALA A 435 -31.64 23.62 -1.54
CA ALA A 435 -31.70 24.75 -2.45
C ALA A 435 -31.04 25.97 -1.78
N VAL A 436 -30.23 26.70 -2.54
CA VAL A 436 -29.52 27.87 -2.01
C VAL A 436 -30.52 28.99 -1.76
N VAL A 437 -30.58 29.46 -0.51
CA VAL A 437 -31.46 30.53 -0.08
C VAL A 437 -30.89 31.87 -0.55
N GLY A 438 -31.70 32.64 -1.26
CA GLY A 438 -31.35 33.98 -1.74
C GLY A 438 -32.14 35.08 -1.04
N ALA A 439 -32.35 36.19 -1.77
CA ALA A 439 -33.10 37.35 -1.28
C ALA A 439 -34.51 36.97 -0.80
N GLY A 440 -34.97 37.61 0.28
CA GLY A 440 -36.30 37.37 0.85
C GLY A 440 -36.51 35.98 1.47
N ASN A 441 -35.43 35.25 1.81
CA ASN A 441 -35.48 33.88 2.35
C ASN A 441 -36.18 32.88 1.41
N LYS A 442 -36.01 33.07 0.10
CA LYS A 442 -36.53 32.16 -0.92
C LYS A 442 -35.38 31.46 -1.64
N ALA A 443 -35.59 30.19 -1.99
CA ALA A 443 -34.65 29.45 -2.81
C ALA A 443 -34.43 30.14 -4.17
N ILE A 444 -33.17 30.17 -4.63
CA ILE A 444 -32.82 30.56 -6.00
C ILE A 444 -33.14 29.37 -6.91
N PRO A 445 -34.14 29.46 -7.80
CA PRO A 445 -34.54 28.29 -8.57
C PRO A 445 -33.40 27.80 -9.47
N GLY A 446 -33.13 26.49 -9.40
CA GLY A 446 -32.05 25.85 -10.16
C GLY A 446 -30.68 25.91 -9.51
N LEU A 447 -30.52 26.47 -8.31
CA LEU A 447 -29.25 26.48 -7.57
C LEU A 447 -29.34 25.67 -6.27
N TYR A 448 -28.45 24.70 -6.12
CA TYR A 448 -28.35 23.84 -4.93
C TYR A 448 -26.91 23.81 -4.41
N ALA A 449 -26.75 23.44 -3.14
CA ALA A 449 -25.43 23.28 -2.52
C ALA A 449 -25.38 22.03 -1.63
N ALA A 450 -24.25 21.32 -1.62
CA ALA A 450 -24.07 20.08 -0.86
C ALA A 450 -22.64 19.92 -0.31
N GLY A 451 -22.54 19.40 0.92
CA GLY A 451 -21.28 19.28 1.65
C GLY A 451 -20.79 20.63 2.18
N GLU A 452 -19.48 20.77 2.41
CA GLU A 452 -18.88 21.91 3.13
C GLU A 452 -19.07 23.30 2.48
N VAL A 453 -19.53 23.37 1.22
CA VAL A 453 -19.91 24.65 0.60
C VAL A 453 -21.25 25.18 1.14
N ALA A 454 -22.09 24.31 1.72
CA ALA A 454 -23.35 24.66 2.34
C ALA A 454 -23.17 25.00 3.83
N GLY A 455 -23.79 26.10 4.26
CA GLY A 455 -23.79 26.59 5.64
C GLY A 455 -25.06 26.26 6.41
N GLY A 456 -24.98 26.32 7.74
CA GLY A 456 -26.12 26.18 8.66
C GLY A 456 -26.35 24.77 9.19
N VAL A 457 -25.77 23.74 8.58
CA VAL A 457 -25.91 22.33 9.03
C VAL A 457 -25.25 22.10 10.40
N HIS A 458 -24.03 22.62 10.58
CA HIS A 458 -23.19 22.29 11.75
C HIS A 458 -23.09 23.44 12.78
N GLY A 459 -23.59 24.63 12.44
CA GLY A 459 -23.49 25.82 13.29
C GLY A 459 -22.06 26.10 13.72
N ASN A 460 -21.85 26.35 15.02
CA ASN A 460 -20.55 26.81 15.51
C ASN A 460 -19.50 25.72 15.71
N ASN A 461 -19.87 24.44 15.67
CA ASN A 461 -18.92 23.34 15.81
C ASN A 461 -19.48 22.03 15.25
N ARG A 462 -18.76 21.42 14.30
CA ARG A 462 -19.10 20.14 13.70
C ARG A 462 -18.63 18.95 14.53
N LEU A 463 -19.48 17.94 14.72
CA LEU A 463 -19.07 16.67 15.33
C LEU A 463 -18.23 15.79 14.38
N GLY A 464 -17.29 15.02 14.95
CA GLY A 464 -16.47 14.06 14.19
C GLY A 464 -17.37 13.06 13.44
N GLY A 465 -17.06 12.76 12.19
CA GLY A 465 -17.87 11.88 11.32
C GLY A 465 -19.05 12.54 10.59
N ASN A 466 -19.56 13.70 11.07
CA ASN A 466 -20.69 14.38 10.40
C ASN A 466 -20.31 14.97 9.02
N SER A 467 -19.03 15.22 8.72
CA SER A 467 -18.63 15.79 7.43
C SER A 467 -18.86 14.85 6.25
N LEU A 468 -18.54 13.55 6.40
CA LEU A 468 -18.83 12.57 5.36
C LEU A 468 -20.33 12.33 5.23
N LEU A 469 -21.04 12.32 6.36
CA LEU A 469 -22.49 12.15 6.37
C LEU A 469 -23.19 13.32 5.68
N ASP A 470 -22.79 14.56 5.98
CA ASP A 470 -23.29 15.78 5.33
C ASP A 470 -23.13 15.71 3.81
N CYS A 471 -21.93 15.38 3.33
CA CYS A 471 -21.68 15.16 1.90
C CYS A 471 -22.68 14.15 1.29
N VAL A 472 -22.92 13.02 1.95
CA VAL A 472 -23.82 11.99 1.39
C VAL A 472 -25.28 12.42 1.46
N VAL A 473 -25.75 12.87 2.63
CA VAL A 473 -27.16 13.26 2.83
C VAL A 473 -27.52 14.44 1.95
N PHE A 474 -26.80 15.57 2.08
CA PHE A 474 -27.14 16.77 1.34
C PHE A 474 -26.78 16.66 -0.14
N GLY A 475 -25.82 15.81 -0.51
CA GLY A 475 -25.59 15.43 -1.90
C GLY A 475 -26.78 14.68 -2.50
N ARG A 476 -27.31 13.67 -1.80
CA ARG A 476 -28.51 12.93 -2.23
C ARG A 476 -29.75 13.81 -2.27
N VAL A 477 -29.96 14.66 -1.27
CA VAL A 477 -31.06 15.63 -1.23
C VAL A 477 -30.98 16.60 -2.40
N ALA A 478 -29.81 17.22 -2.65
CA ALA A 478 -29.61 18.14 -3.77
C ALA A 478 -29.80 17.44 -5.12
N GLY A 479 -29.25 16.24 -5.29
CA GLY A 479 -29.39 15.45 -6.52
C GLY A 479 -30.85 15.11 -6.81
N LEU A 480 -31.61 14.68 -5.80
CA LEU A 480 -33.03 14.39 -5.95
C LEU A 480 -33.85 15.65 -6.25
N ALA A 481 -33.59 16.75 -5.55
CA ALA A 481 -34.29 18.02 -5.76
C ALA A 481 -34.02 18.57 -7.17
N ALA A 482 -32.76 18.55 -7.62
CA ALA A 482 -32.39 18.93 -8.98
C ALA A 482 -33.07 18.05 -10.04
N THR A 483 -33.12 16.72 -9.85
CA THR A 483 -33.82 15.83 -10.79
C THR A 483 -35.32 16.08 -10.82
N LYS A 484 -35.97 16.28 -9.66
CA LYS A 484 -37.40 16.67 -9.60
C LYS A 484 -37.65 17.99 -10.32
N TYR A 485 -36.72 18.93 -10.18
CA TYR A 485 -36.82 20.23 -10.83
C TYR A 485 -36.71 20.14 -12.36
N MET A 486 -35.90 19.22 -12.89
CA MET A 486 -35.78 18.98 -14.34
C MET A 486 -36.91 18.13 -14.92
N LEU A 487 -37.27 17.03 -14.25
CA LEU A 487 -38.10 15.95 -14.83
C LEU A 487 -39.52 15.92 -14.25
N GLY A 488 -39.82 16.71 -13.22
CA GLY A 488 -41.08 16.66 -12.48
C GLY A 488 -41.05 15.69 -11.29
N ALA A 489 -42.17 15.62 -10.56
CA ALA A 489 -42.25 14.85 -9.30
C ALA A 489 -42.34 13.32 -9.50
N ASP A 490 -42.88 12.87 -10.65
CA ASP A 490 -43.12 11.46 -10.95
C ASP A 490 -41.86 10.77 -11.51
N LEU A 491 -40.81 10.74 -10.68
CA LEU A 491 -39.52 10.16 -11.04
C LEU A 491 -39.57 8.63 -11.14
N LYS A 492 -38.87 8.09 -12.14
CA LYS A 492 -38.65 6.65 -12.27
C LYS A 492 -37.25 6.31 -11.80
N THR A 493 -37.16 5.50 -10.74
CA THR A 493 -35.87 5.04 -10.23
C THR A 493 -35.23 4.06 -11.21
N VAL A 494 -33.94 4.23 -11.42
CA VAL A 494 -33.08 3.41 -12.28
C VAL A 494 -32.05 2.71 -11.38
N ASP A 495 -31.81 1.43 -11.63
CA ASP A 495 -30.78 0.70 -10.89
C ASP A 495 -29.38 1.07 -11.42
N LEU A 496 -28.53 1.64 -10.55
CA LEU A 496 -27.13 1.94 -10.88
C LEU A 496 -26.37 0.71 -11.39
N ASN A 497 -26.68 -0.48 -10.87
CA ASN A 497 -26.04 -1.71 -11.33
C ASN A 497 -26.37 -2.00 -12.80
N LEU A 498 -27.59 -1.68 -13.24
CA LEU A 498 -28.00 -1.88 -14.63
C LEU A 498 -27.28 -0.89 -15.56
N ILE A 499 -27.28 0.41 -15.25
CA ILE A 499 -26.71 1.44 -16.12
C ILE A 499 -25.18 1.51 -16.10
N SER A 500 -24.53 1.02 -15.04
CA SER A 500 -23.08 0.79 -15.01
C SER A 500 -22.69 -0.55 -15.67
N GLY A 501 -23.67 -1.38 -16.03
CA GLY A 501 -23.51 -2.70 -16.62
C GLY A 501 -22.79 -3.69 -15.71
N GLY A 502 -23.29 -3.84 -14.48
CA GLY A 502 -22.89 -4.87 -13.52
C GLY A 502 -22.56 -4.36 -12.11
N GLY A 503 -22.66 -3.06 -11.83
CA GLY A 503 -22.33 -2.50 -10.52
C GLY A 503 -20.83 -2.51 -10.18
N LEU A 504 -20.53 -2.46 -8.89
CA LEU A 504 -19.16 -2.55 -8.35
C LEU A 504 -18.92 -3.92 -7.70
N THR A 505 -17.69 -4.41 -7.81
CA THR A 505 -17.25 -5.67 -7.17
C THR A 505 -16.98 -5.50 -5.67
N GLY A 506 -17.04 -4.27 -5.15
CA GLY A 506 -16.59 -3.89 -3.80
C GLY A 506 -15.08 -3.65 -3.68
N ALA A 507 -14.30 -4.00 -4.71
CA ALA A 507 -12.90 -3.64 -4.76
C ALA A 507 -12.76 -2.14 -5.06
N VAL A 508 -12.18 -1.37 -4.14
CA VAL A 508 -11.80 0.02 -4.40
C VAL A 508 -10.49 0.00 -5.19
N GLU A 509 -10.60 0.03 -6.52
CA GLU A 509 -9.50 0.16 -7.46
C GLU A 509 -9.05 1.62 -7.69
N SER A 510 -7.91 1.84 -8.32
CA SER A 510 -7.51 3.19 -8.74
C SER A 510 -8.44 3.66 -9.87
N SER A 511 -8.98 4.87 -9.73
CA SER A 511 -9.92 5.46 -10.69
C SER A 511 -9.19 6.42 -11.63
N LYS A 512 -9.66 6.55 -12.88
CA LYS A 512 -8.99 7.41 -13.85
C LYS A 512 -9.15 8.89 -13.55
N LEU A 513 -10.09 9.24 -12.68
CA LEU A 513 -10.42 10.61 -12.34
C LEU A 513 -10.38 10.83 -10.82
N ALA A 514 -9.90 9.88 -10.01
CA ALA A 514 -9.81 10.04 -8.57
C ALA A 514 -8.45 10.59 -8.11
N GLY A 515 -8.51 11.61 -7.26
CA GLY A 515 -7.40 12.39 -6.73
C GLY A 515 -7.16 12.04 -5.28
N GLY A 516 -6.03 11.41 -5.04
CA GLY A 516 -5.54 11.08 -3.71
C GLY A 516 -4.15 10.49 -3.85
N SER A 517 -3.21 11.07 -3.12
CA SER A 517 -1.79 10.79 -3.18
C SER A 517 -1.43 9.54 -2.35
N TYR A 518 -2.22 8.48 -2.48
CA TYR A 518 -2.28 7.41 -1.49
C TYR A 518 -2.77 6.10 -2.10
N GLU A 519 -1.82 5.30 -2.59
CA GLU A 519 -2.05 3.88 -2.80
C GLU A 519 -1.40 3.07 -1.68
N ASP A 520 -2.14 2.06 -1.25
CA ASP A 520 -1.84 1.19 -0.12
C ASP A 520 -1.04 -0.03 -0.61
N THR A 521 0.26 -0.06 -0.34
CA THR A 521 1.10 -1.27 -0.50
C THR A 521 0.79 -2.34 0.55
N MET A 522 -0.16 -2.12 1.47
CA MET A 522 -0.45 -3.04 2.57
C MET A 522 -1.58 -4.04 2.28
N ASN A 523 -2.26 -3.99 1.12
CA ASN A 523 -3.52 -4.73 0.91
C ASN A 523 -3.72 -5.43 -0.45
N LYS A 524 -2.71 -6.15 -0.95
CA LYS A 524 -2.95 -7.17 -1.98
C LYS A 524 -2.22 -8.49 -1.72
N THR A 525 -2.94 -9.41 -1.10
CA THR A 525 -3.10 -10.77 -1.61
C THR A 525 -4.00 -10.77 -2.86
N ALA A 526 -3.65 -11.65 -3.81
CA ALA A 526 -4.42 -12.16 -4.97
C ALA A 526 -4.59 -11.29 -6.25
N GLY A 527 -4.17 -11.90 -7.38
CA GLY A 527 -4.66 -11.70 -8.77
C GLY A 527 -4.41 -10.33 -9.40
N GLY A 528 -3.70 -10.16 -10.50
CA GLY A 528 -3.78 -10.94 -11.73
C GLY A 528 -4.26 -10.04 -12.87
N ALA A 529 -3.35 -9.79 -13.82
CA ALA A 529 -3.60 -9.40 -15.22
C ALA A 529 -3.76 -7.92 -15.62
N LYS A 530 -2.68 -7.47 -16.30
CA LYS A 530 -2.62 -6.99 -17.70
C LYS A 530 -3.15 -5.60 -18.08
N ALA A 531 -2.15 -4.76 -18.40
CA ALA A 531 -1.79 -4.29 -19.74
C ALA A 531 -2.60 -3.15 -20.40
N GLY A 532 -1.83 -2.22 -20.95
CA GLY A 532 -2.21 -1.26 -22.00
C GLY A 532 -1.34 -0.01 -21.82
N GLY A 533 -0.34 0.31 -22.64
CA GLY A 533 -0.18 0.04 -24.04
C GLY A 533 -0.25 1.35 -24.81
N ALA A 534 0.78 1.60 -25.63
CA ALA A 534 0.93 2.68 -26.61
C ALA A 534 1.34 4.04 -25.99
N VAL A 535 2.07 4.94 -26.66
CA VAL A 535 2.07 5.31 -28.07
C VAL A 535 3.46 5.88 -28.44
N ALA A 536 3.82 5.76 -29.72
CA ALA A 536 5.04 6.26 -30.33
C ALA A 536 4.99 7.76 -30.69
N ALA A 537 6.18 8.32 -30.93
CA ALA A 537 6.54 9.62 -31.55
C ALA A 537 6.49 10.82 -30.58
N SER A 538 7.43 11.77 -30.55
CA SER A 538 8.37 12.26 -31.56
C SER A 538 9.46 13.16 -30.95
N GLY A 539 10.68 13.17 -31.51
CA GLY A 539 11.48 14.40 -31.65
C GLY A 539 12.52 14.76 -30.57
N GLY A 540 13.78 14.43 -30.86
CA GLY A 540 15.02 15.19 -30.58
C GLY A 540 15.20 16.01 -29.30
N GLY A 541 16.13 15.59 -28.44
CA GLY A 541 16.78 16.46 -27.45
C GLY A 541 17.71 15.66 -26.54
N GLY A 542 18.97 16.10 -26.39
CA GLY A 542 19.96 15.43 -25.53
C GLY A 542 19.51 15.35 -24.08
N GLY A 543 19.76 14.21 -23.41
CA GLY A 543 19.33 13.98 -22.04
C GLY A 543 19.98 14.94 -21.04
N TYR A 544 19.20 15.32 -20.02
CA TYR A 544 19.58 16.25 -18.96
C TYR A 544 20.41 15.53 -17.88
N THR A 545 21.43 16.16 -17.30
CA THR A 545 22.18 15.56 -16.19
C THR A 545 21.51 15.87 -14.85
N MET A 546 21.77 15.06 -13.81
CA MET A 546 21.30 15.39 -12.46
C MET A 546 21.89 16.71 -11.93
N ASP A 547 23.11 17.05 -12.34
CA ASP A 547 23.72 18.36 -12.03
C ASP A 547 22.98 19.53 -12.67
N GLU A 548 22.37 19.31 -13.84
CA GLU A 548 21.50 20.31 -14.48
C GLU A 548 20.19 20.42 -13.72
N VAL A 549 19.54 19.28 -13.42
CA VAL A 549 18.29 19.26 -12.64
C VAL A 549 18.47 19.94 -11.28
N ALA A 550 19.60 19.72 -10.61
CA ALA A 550 19.91 20.30 -9.29
C ALA A 550 19.98 21.84 -9.27
N LYS A 551 20.00 22.52 -10.42
CA LYS A 551 19.93 23.99 -10.50
C LYS A 551 18.51 24.52 -10.34
N HIS A 552 17.50 23.70 -10.60
CA HIS A 552 16.09 24.07 -10.65
C HIS A 552 15.36 23.70 -9.35
N THR A 553 15.68 24.44 -8.28
CA THR A 553 15.28 24.12 -6.88
C THR A 553 14.23 25.07 -6.29
N THR A 554 13.70 26.00 -7.08
CA THR A 554 12.87 27.12 -6.57
C THR A 554 11.43 27.07 -7.10
N LYS A 555 10.49 27.77 -6.46
CA LYS A 555 9.09 27.81 -6.92
C LYS A 555 8.92 28.38 -8.34
N SER A 556 9.76 29.34 -8.74
CA SER A 556 9.75 29.91 -10.09
C SER A 556 10.56 29.10 -11.10
N ASP A 557 11.26 28.06 -10.66
CA ASP A 557 12.12 27.21 -11.48
C ASP A 557 12.38 25.87 -10.76
N CYS A 558 11.45 24.92 -10.94
CA CYS A 558 11.38 23.66 -10.20
C CYS A 558 11.36 22.47 -11.15
N TRP A 559 12.44 21.69 -11.14
CA TRP A 559 12.50 20.43 -11.87
C TRP A 559 12.64 19.26 -10.90
N VAL A 560 12.08 18.12 -11.27
CA VAL A 560 12.22 16.87 -10.50
C VAL A 560 12.49 15.73 -11.47
N VAL A 561 13.16 14.68 -10.99
CA VAL A 561 13.27 13.42 -11.74
C VAL A 561 12.27 12.42 -11.20
N VAL A 562 11.46 11.82 -12.08
CA VAL A 562 10.58 10.71 -11.72
C VAL A 562 10.70 9.61 -12.78
N ALA A 563 11.01 8.39 -12.34
CA ALA A 563 11.25 7.24 -13.20
C ALA A 563 12.28 7.51 -14.32
N GLY A 564 13.31 8.33 -14.03
CA GLY A 564 14.35 8.73 -14.99
C GLY A 564 13.92 9.77 -16.03
N GLN A 565 12.66 10.22 -16.00
CA GLN A 565 12.20 11.38 -16.76
C GLN A 565 12.57 12.64 -15.99
N VAL A 566 13.04 13.67 -16.68
CA VAL A 566 13.21 15.01 -16.12
C VAL A 566 11.93 15.77 -16.39
N LEU A 567 11.28 16.22 -15.32
CA LEU A 567 10.06 16.98 -15.39
C LEU A 567 10.33 18.42 -14.98
N ASN A 568 9.99 19.38 -15.84
CA ASN A 568 9.82 20.77 -15.46
C ASN A 568 8.41 20.92 -14.89
N VAL A 569 8.30 20.83 -13.57
CA VAL A 569 7.04 20.89 -12.84
C VAL A 569 6.68 22.31 -12.41
N THR A 570 7.48 23.32 -12.77
CA THR A 570 7.27 24.73 -12.38
C THR A 570 5.83 25.21 -12.58
N SER A 571 5.25 24.96 -13.76
CA SER A 571 3.88 25.37 -14.08
C SER A 571 2.82 24.41 -13.49
N PHE A 572 3.22 23.19 -13.14
CA PHE A 572 2.35 22.17 -12.55
C PHE A 572 2.33 22.22 -11.00
N LEU A 573 3.29 22.92 -10.38
CA LEU A 573 3.39 23.03 -8.92
C LEU A 573 2.05 23.43 -8.30
N SER A 574 1.44 24.51 -8.81
CA SER A 574 0.14 25.03 -8.36
C SER A 574 -1.06 24.15 -8.74
N GLU A 575 -0.85 23.15 -9.59
CA GLU A 575 -1.89 22.21 -10.05
C GLU A 575 -1.81 20.85 -9.33
N HIS A 576 -0.76 20.59 -8.55
CA HIS A 576 -0.53 19.32 -7.90
C HIS A 576 -1.52 19.06 -6.74
N PRO A 577 -2.28 17.94 -6.72
CA PRO A 577 -3.31 17.69 -5.70
C PRO A 577 -2.80 17.59 -4.26
N GLY A 578 -1.52 17.24 -4.08
CA GLY A 578 -0.84 17.19 -2.79
C GLY A 578 -0.31 18.55 -2.30
N GLY A 579 -0.48 19.60 -3.11
CA GLY A 579 0.06 20.93 -2.90
C GLY A 579 1.48 21.11 -3.46
N GLU A 580 1.90 22.38 -3.61
CA GLU A 580 3.19 22.76 -4.19
C GLU A 580 4.36 22.20 -3.36
N LEU A 581 4.24 22.25 -2.03
CA LEU A 581 5.24 21.77 -1.07
C LEU A 581 5.60 20.30 -1.25
N ALA A 582 4.65 19.47 -1.67
CA ALA A 582 4.86 18.04 -1.89
C ALA A 582 5.87 17.77 -3.03
N ILE A 583 5.92 18.66 -4.02
CA ILE A 583 6.91 18.58 -5.11
C ILE A 583 8.16 19.39 -4.75
N LEU A 584 8.00 20.58 -4.15
CA LEU A 584 9.13 21.46 -3.81
C LEU A 584 10.14 20.81 -2.85
N THR A 585 9.71 19.89 -1.99
CA THR A 585 10.60 19.08 -1.13
C THR A 585 11.66 18.32 -1.94
N PHE A 586 11.33 17.98 -3.18
CA PHE A 586 12.17 17.24 -4.13
C PHE A 586 12.66 18.10 -5.29
N ALA A 587 12.47 19.42 -5.25
CA ALA A 587 12.98 20.31 -6.28
C ALA A 587 14.50 20.12 -6.47
N GLY A 588 14.91 19.93 -7.71
CA GLY A 588 16.28 19.61 -8.13
C GLY A 588 16.76 18.19 -7.80
N LYS A 589 15.88 17.27 -7.39
CA LYS A 589 16.22 15.91 -6.95
C LYS A 589 15.44 14.83 -7.73
N ASP A 590 15.87 13.58 -7.54
CA ASP A 590 15.09 12.42 -7.96
C ASP A 590 14.02 12.11 -6.90
N ALA A 591 12.77 12.25 -7.29
CA ALA A 591 11.57 12.04 -6.48
C ALA A 591 10.90 10.70 -6.78
N THR A 592 11.54 9.79 -7.52
CA THR A 592 10.92 8.54 -8.02
C THR A 592 10.37 7.66 -6.91
N GLU A 593 11.09 7.53 -5.80
CA GLU A 593 10.68 6.68 -4.68
C GLU A 593 9.44 7.26 -3.99
N GLU A 594 9.45 8.54 -3.67
CA GLU A 594 8.35 9.24 -3.01
C GLU A 594 7.14 9.43 -3.90
N PHE A 595 7.36 9.64 -5.20
CA PHE A 595 6.29 9.70 -6.18
C PHE A 595 5.56 8.35 -6.28
N ASN A 596 6.28 7.23 -6.38
CA ASN A 596 5.70 5.89 -6.53
C ASN A 596 5.02 5.35 -5.26
N MET A 597 5.33 5.89 -4.08
CA MET A 597 4.61 5.58 -2.84
C MET A 597 3.19 6.16 -2.80
N ILE A 598 2.89 7.07 -3.70
CA ILE A 598 1.79 8.02 -3.60
C ILE A 598 0.96 8.01 -4.89
N HIS A 599 1.58 7.67 -6.02
CA HIS A 599 1.00 7.75 -7.36
C HIS A 599 1.28 6.45 -8.15
N PRO A 600 0.30 5.90 -8.88
CA PRO A 600 0.56 4.81 -9.80
C PRO A 600 1.49 5.23 -10.96
N PRO A 601 2.18 4.27 -11.61
CA PRO A 601 3.23 4.57 -12.59
C PRO A 601 2.77 5.33 -13.84
N ASP A 602 1.48 5.31 -14.16
CA ASP A 602 0.88 5.96 -15.34
C ASP A 602 0.45 7.41 -15.09
N VAL A 603 0.51 7.90 -13.84
CA VAL A 603 0.02 9.23 -13.45
C VAL A 603 0.72 10.35 -14.23
N ILE A 604 2.03 10.30 -14.42
CA ILE A 604 2.74 11.38 -15.13
C ILE A 604 2.25 11.49 -16.57
N GLY A 605 2.23 10.37 -17.30
CA GLY A 605 1.78 10.33 -18.70
C GLY A 605 0.32 10.73 -18.88
N LYS A 606 -0.51 10.57 -17.84
CA LYS A 606 -1.94 10.84 -17.88
C LYS A 606 -2.32 12.26 -17.45
N TYR A 607 -1.60 12.84 -16.49
CA TYR A 607 -2.03 14.11 -15.86
C TYR A 607 -1.08 15.27 -16.09
N ALA A 608 0.21 15.00 -16.32
CA ALA A 608 1.23 16.02 -16.58
C ALA A 608 2.22 15.59 -17.69
N PRO A 609 1.74 15.14 -18.87
CA PRO A 609 2.63 14.73 -19.96
C PRO A 609 3.52 15.89 -20.44
N ASP A 610 2.99 17.12 -20.42
CA ASP A 610 3.69 18.34 -20.85
C ASP A 610 4.79 18.78 -19.88
N ALA A 611 4.79 18.26 -18.65
CA ALA A 611 5.85 18.53 -17.69
C ALA A 611 7.13 17.76 -18.04
N ILE A 612 7.04 16.67 -18.82
CA ILE A 612 8.20 15.88 -19.22
C ILE A 612 9.01 16.67 -20.25
N ILE A 613 10.18 17.16 -19.84
CA ILE A 613 11.08 17.90 -20.73
C ILE A 613 12.20 17.03 -21.31
N GLY A 614 12.44 15.85 -20.72
CA GLY A 614 13.39 14.88 -21.25
C GLY A 614 13.63 13.72 -20.31
N VAL A 615 14.78 13.07 -20.47
CA VAL A 615 15.21 11.97 -19.61
C VAL A 615 16.60 12.26 -19.08
N VAL A 616 16.94 11.66 -17.93
CA VAL A 616 18.28 11.79 -17.38
C VAL A 616 19.28 11.11 -18.32
N GLY A 617 20.27 11.86 -18.80
CA GLY A 617 21.28 11.40 -19.75
C GLY A 617 22.66 12.00 -19.46
N THR A 618 23.70 11.36 -19.99
CA THR A 618 25.08 11.85 -19.87
C THR A 618 25.35 12.89 -20.95
N ALA A 619 25.73 14.11 -20.58
CA ALA A 619 26.07 15.17 -21.53
C ALA A 619 27.17 14.72 -22.52
N SER A 620 26.88 14.84 -23.83
CA SER A 620 27.88 14.83 -24.89
C SER A 620 28.61 16.18 -24.88
N LYS A 621 29.90 16.18 -24.53
CA LYS A 621 30.75 17.38 -24.65
C LYS A 621 31.10 17.61 -26.13
N ALA A 622 30.81 18.82 -26.61
CA ALA A 622 31.23 19.32 -27.91
C ALA A 622 32.76 19.41 -28.05
N ALA A 623 33.25 19.18 -29.27
CA ALA A 623 34.66 19.01 -29.62
C ALA A 623 35.44 20.34 -29.81
N ALA A 624 36.74 20.32 -29.55
CA ALA A 624 37.75 21.30 -29.96
C ALA A 624 39.13 20.62 -30.15
N PRO A 625 40.08 21.20 -30.93
CA PRO A 625 40.83 20.47 -31.96
C PRO A 625 42.23 19.96 -31.59
N SER A 626 42.83 19.27 -32.57
CA SER A 626 43.90 18.27 -32.51
C SER A 626 45.35 18.72 -32.20
N ALA A 627 46.05 17.78 -31.56
CA ALA A 627 47.44 17.30 -31.77
C ALA A 627 48.65 18.19 -31.36
N GLY A 628 49.43 17.65 -30.41
CA GLY A 628 50.83 17.99 -30.14
C GLY A 628 51.44 17.01 -29.14
N ALA A 629 52.42 16.22 -29.58
CA ALA A 629 52.95 15.03 -28.91
C ALA A 629 54.06 15.30 -27.86
N SER A 630 54.13 14.49 -26.79
CA SER A 630 55.33 13.69 -26.47
C SER A 630 55.18 12.75 -25.25
N LYS A 631 55.41 11.45 -25.52
CA LYS A 631 56.16 10.42 -24.76
C LYS A 631 55.84 10.12 -23.28
N GLY A 632 55.51 8.84 -23.01
CA GLY A 632 55.96 8.17 -21.76
C GLY A 632 55.17 7.00 -21.16
N ALA A 633 55.03 5.88 -21.88
CA ALA A 633 54.99 4.49 -21.35
C ALA A 633 53.82 4.04 -20.40
N PRO A 634 53.72 2.74 -20.02
CA PRO A 634 52.73 1.79 -20.56
C PRO A 634 51.61 1.39 -19.58
N ALA A 635 50.63 0.68 -20.15
CA ALA A 635 49.42 0.15 -19.52
C ALA A 635 49.56 -0.34 -18.07
N ARG A 636 48.60 0.05 -17.20
CA ARG A 636 48.29 -0.69 -15.98
C ARG A 636 46.82 -0.55 -15.52
N LYS A 637 46.12 -1.68 -15.70
CA LYS A 637 45.22 -2.36 -14.77
C LYS A 637 44.16 -1.53 -14.01
N ASP A 638 42.91 -1.85 -14.37
CA ASP A 638 41.74 -1.77 -13.51
C ASP A 638 42.08 -2.27 -12.09
N LYS A 639 41.98 -1.35 -11.13
CA LYS A 639 41.91 -1.65 -9.70
C LYS A 639 40.58 -1.13 -9.18
N GLY A 640 39.58 -2.00 -9.19
CA GLY A 640 38.41 -1.75 -8.37
C GLY A 640 38.79 -1.68 -6.88
N SER A 641 38.44 -0.57 -6.22
CA SER A 641 37.73 -0.52 -4.92
C SER A 641 37.80 0.89 -4.33
N THR A 642 36.70 1.40 -3.75
CA THR A 642 36.58 1.62 -2.28
C THR A 642 35.32 2.44 -1.95
N LEU A 643 34.15 1.78 -1.83
CA LEU A 643 33.08 2.19 -0.91
C LEU A 643 32.04 1.07 -0.67
N ALA A 644 32.52 -0.17 -0.49
CA ALA A 644 31.66 -1.31 -0.17
C ALA A 644 32.37 -2.38 0.67
N ASN A 645 33.31 -1.97 1.53
CA ASN A 645 33.90 -2.81 2.56
C ASN A 645 34.18 -1.96 3.80
N HIS A 646 33.16 -1.71 4.62
CA HIS A 646 33.32 -1.46 6.07
C HIS A 646 32.03 -1.91 6.79
N HIS A 647 32.22 -2.71 7.84
CA HIS A 647 31.24 -3.22 8.84
C HIS A 647 30.51 -4.55 8.57
N CYS A 648 31.28 -5.63 8.45
CA CYS A 648 30.95 -6.90 9.10
C CYS A 648 32.26 -7.43 9.69
N TRP A 649 32.29 -7.60 11.02
CA TRP A 649 33.44 -7.99 11.85
C TRP A 649 34.39 -6.83 12.19
N GLY A 650 34.44 -6.50 13.49
CA GLY A 650 35.03 -5.28 14.04
C GLY A 650 36.52 -5.10 13.73
N HIS A 651 36.91 -3.85 13.52
CA HIS A 651 38.30 -3.45 13.61
C HIS A 651 38.55 -2.94 15.03
N LEU A 652 39.52 -3.57 15.71
CA LEU A 652 40.39 -2.89 16.67
C LEU A 652 41.26 -1.92 15.87
N ASP A 653 41.31 -0.67 16.30
CA ASP A 653 42.18 0.35 15.70
C ASP A 653 43.66 -0.06 15.81
N GLY A 654 44.39 -0.04 14.69
CA GLY A 654 45.86 -0.11 14.68
C GLY A 654 46.56 -1.25 13.90
N ALA A 655 45.88 -2.05 13.06
CA ALA A 655 46.55 -3.11 12.29
C ALA A 655 46.75 -2.74 10.81
N ASP A 656 47.98 -2.38 10.43
CA ASP A 656 48.40 -2.15 9.05
C ASP A 656 48.52 -3.46 8.23
N ASN A 657 48.05 -3.39 6.98
CA ASN A 657 48.46 -4.17 5.78
C ASN A 657 48.39 -5.73 5.78
N TRP A 658 47.48 -6.28 4.96
CA TRP A 658 47.69 -7.59 4.29
C TRP A 658 47.21 -7.64 2.83
N ARG A 659 47.44 -6.56 2.05
CA ARG A 659 47.45 -6.68 0.58
C ARG A 659 48.74 -7.40 0.14
N ILE A 660 48.64 -8.69 -0.17
CA ILE A 660 49.65 -9.38 -1.01
C ILE A 660 48.95 -10.19 -2.10
N ASP A 661 48.60 -9.52 -3.20
CA ASP A 661 48.11 -10.11 -4.47
C ASP A 661 49.17 -11.00 -5.18
N ALA A 662 50.37 -11.17 -4.62
CA ALA A 662 51.52 -11.79 -5.29
C ALA A 662 51.76 -13.27 -4.95
N MET A 663 51.11 -13.85 -3.94
CA MET A 663 51.31 -15.27 -3.57
C MET A 663 50.37 -16.25 -4.26
N ASP A 664 49.34 -15.76 -4.94
CA ASP A 664 48.20 -16.57 -5.40
C ASP A 664 48.36 -17.18 -6.80
N ASN A 665 49.44 -16.82 -7.51
CA ASN A 665 49.74 -17.27 -8.88
C ASN A 665 51.06 -18.07 -8.98
N ASN A 666 51.73 -18.36 -7.85
CA ASN A 666 52.88 -19.25 -7.84
C ASN A 666 52.38 -20.69 -7.59
N PRO A 667 52.51 -21.65 -8.53
CA PRO A 667 52.10 -23.03 -8.32
C PRO A 667 52.85 -23.70 -7.16
N GLY A 668 54.06 -23.22 -6.83
CA GLY A 668 55.01 -23.95 -6.00
C GLY A 668 55.53 -25.19 -6.72
N VAL A 669 56.03 -26.18 -5.97
CA VAL A 669 56.57 -27.44 -6.51
C VAL A 669 55.48 -28.30 -7.19
N LEU A 670 54.21 -28.06 -6.87
CA LEU A 670 53.07 -28.72 -7.50
C LEU A 670 52.58 -27.86 -8.67
N LEU A 671 52.26 -28.48 -9.81
CA LEU A 671 51.75 -27.79 -11.01
C LEU A 671 50.45 -26.97 -10.77
N ILE A 672 49.87 -27.08 -9.57
CA ILE A 672 48.66 -26.40 -9.11
C ILE A 672 48.94 -25.85 -7.70
N ASN A 673 48.58 -24.59 -7.44
CA ASN A 673 48.67 -23.98 -6.12
C ASN A 673 47.56 -24.53 -5.18
N VAL A 674 47.83 -25.69 -4.57
CA VAL A 674 46.88 -26.43 -3.72
C VAL A 674 46.33 -25.56 -2.58
N LYS A 675 47.17 -24.72 -1.96
CA LYS A 675 46.75 -23.83 -0.87
C LYS A 675 45.73 -22.79 -1.34
N ALA A 676 45.93 -22.20 -2.51
CA ALA A 676 45.01 -21.21 -3.06
C ALA A 676 43.67 -21.82 -3.49
N TYR A 677 43.66 -23.07 -3.99
CA TYR A 677 42.42 -23.80 -4.29
C TYR A 677 41.70 -24.27 -3.02
N PHE A 678 42.43 -24.69 -1.98
CA PHE A 678 41.85 -24.99 -0.67
C PHE A 678 41.19 -23.74 -0.06
N ASN A 679 41.88 -22.61 -0.04
CA ASN A 679 41.34 -21.34 0.45
C ASN A 679 40.12 -20.89 -0.38
N ALA A 680 40.19 -20.98 -1.71
CA ALA A 680 39.07 -20.67 -2.59
C ALA A 680 37.84 -21.57 -2.29
N THR A 681 38.06 -22.86 -2.04
CA THR A 681 37.01 -23.81 -1.64
C THR A 681 36.40 -23.43 -0.29
N TRP A 682 37.23 -23.04 0.68
CA TRP A 682 36.75 -22.60 1.99
C TRP A 682 35.94 -21.31 1.93
N TYR A 683 36.41 -20.31 1.15
CA TYR A 683 35.64 -19.07 0.93
C TYR A 683 34.31 -19.35 0.24
N LEU A 684 34.31 -20.22 -0.77
CA LEU A 684 33.06 -20.63 -1.43
C LEU A 684 32.09 -21.25 -0.43
N PHE A 685 32.55 -22.17 0.42
CA PHE A 685 31.72 -22.83 1.42
C PHE A 685 31.10 -21.83 2.41
N VAL A 686 31.90 -20.92 2.98
CA VAL A 686 31.42 -19.90 3.92
C VAL A 686 30.45 -18.93 3.23
N SER A 687 30.74 -18.51 2.00
CA SER A 687 29.86 -17.64 1.22
C SER A 687 28.50 -18.28 0.94
N ILE A 688 28.45 -19.57 0.60
CA ILE A 688 27.20 -20.31 0.40
C ILE A 688 26.42 -20.39 1.71
N LEU A 689 27.06 -20.75 2.82
CA LEU A 689 26.41 -20.82 4.14
C LEU A 689 25.84 -19.46 4.57
N TYR A 690 26.59 -18.38 4.31
CA TYR A 690 26.13 -17.02 4.59
C TYR A 690 24.91 -16.65 3.75
N GLU A 691 24.91 -16.89 2.44
CA GLU A 691 23.77 -16.56 1.58
C GLU A 691 22.53 -17.40 1.92
N VAL A 692 22.70 -18.67 2.26
CA VAL A 692 21.60 -19.52 2.74
C VAL A 692 21.04 -18.97 4.05
N GLY A 693 21.89 -18.69 5.05
CA GLY A 693 21.44 -18.12 6.33
C GLY A 693 20.83 -16.74 6.20
N ALA A 694 21.38 -15.87 5.36
CA ALA A 694 20.82 -14.55 5.08
C ALA A 694 19.47 -14.64 4.36
N THR A 695 19.28 -15.63 3.49
CA THR A 695 18.00 -15.84 2.79
C THR A 695 16.92 -16.33 3.75
N ILE A 696 17.25 -17.23 4.69
CA ILE A 696 16.30 -17.79 5.67
C ILE A 696 15.95 -16.77 6.76
N PHE A 697 16.95 -16.05 7.31
CA PHE A 697 16.76 -15.29 8.55
C PHE A 697 16.73 -13.76 8.39
N LYS A 698 17.04 -13.20 7.22
CA LYS A 698 17.19 -11.74 7.04
C LYS A 698 16.30 -11.12 5.95
N VAL A 699 15.53 -11.92 5.21
CA VAL A 699 14.67 -11.40 4.12
C VAL A 699 13.27 -11.09 4.67
N ASN A 700 12.99 -9.80 4.86
CA ASN A 700 11.70 -9.34 5.36
C ASN A 700 10.71 -8.95 4.24
N ASN A 701 11.14 -8.93 2.96
CA ASN A 701 10.31 -8.53 1.81
C ASN A 701 10.73 -9.27 0.51
N LEU A 702 9.77 -9.87 -0.20
CA LEU A 702 9.98 -10.61 -1.45
C LEU A 702 9.68 -9.70 -2.66
N LYS A 703 10.74 -9.24 -3.36
CA LYS A 703 10.63 -8.37 -4.54
C LYS A 703 10.60 -9.22 -5.83
N LEU A 704 9.43 -9.39 -6.46
CA LEU A 704 9.26 -10.19 -7.69
C LEU A 704 9.80 -9.53 -8.98
N SER A 705 10.35 -8.31 -8.89
CA SER A 705 10.90 -7.58 -10.04
C SER A 705 12.24 -6.91 -9.71
N ASN A 706 13.24 -7.12 -10.57
CA ASN A 706 14.56 -6.49 -10.51
C ASN A 706 15.38 -6.73 -9.24
N ASP A 707 15.01 -7.72 -8.44
CA ASP A 707 15.79 -8.14 -7.27
C ASP A 707 17.01 -8.96 -7.69
N ARG A 708 18.12 -8.26 -7.98
CA ARG A 708 19.40 -8.91 -8.33
C ARG A 708 19.91 -9.80 -7.21
N VAL A 709 19.68 -9.42 -5.95
CA VAL A 709 20.14 -10.15 -4.77
C VAL A 709 19.27 -11.38 -4.55
N GLY A 710 17.94 -11.25 -4.66
CA GLY A 710 16.99 -12.37 -4.64
C GLY A 710 17.19 -13.34 -5.81
N LEU A 711 17.53 -12.87 -7.01
CA LEU A 711 17.88 -13.73 -8.14
C LEU A 711 19.17 -14.54 -7.86
N THR A 712 20.19 -13.92 -7.28
CA THR A 712 21.41 -14.62 -6.87
C THR A 712 21.13 -15.63 -5.76
N ARG A 713 20.34 -15.26 -4.74
CA ARG A 713 19.97 -16.15 -3.63
C ARG A 713 19.14 -17.34 -4.08
N SER A 714 18.13 -17.12 -4.91
CA SER A 714 17.34 -18.20 -5.52
C SER A 714 18.21 -19.16 -6.34
N ALA A 715 19.21 -18.65 -7.08
CA ALA A 715 20.15 -19.48 -7.83
C ALA A 715 21.00 -20.37 -6.90
N ILE A 716 21.53 -19.81 -5.81
CA ILE A 716 22.33 -20.56 -4.81
C ILE A 716 21.48 -21.60 -4.09
N LEU A 717 20.23 -21.29 -3.77
CA LEU A 717 19.29 -22.24 -3.17
C LEU A 717 18.90 -23.37 -4.13
N LEU A 718 18.67 -23.08 -5.41
CA LEU A 718 18.39 -24.10 -6.41
C LEU A 718 19.59 -25.06 -6.56
N ILE A 719 20.83 -24.57 -6.47
CA ILE A 719 22.03 -25.43 -6.51
C ILE A 719 22.03 -26.44 -5.36
N LEU A 720 21.63 -26.05 -4.15
CA LEU A 720 21.52 -26.97 -3.01
C LEU A 720 20.55 -28.11 -3.30
N PHE A 721 19.38 -27.78 -3.85
CA PHE A 721 18.38 -28.80 -4.23
C PHE A 721 18.91 -29.74 -5.32
N ILE A 722 19.59 -29.21 -6.34
CA ILE A 722 20.12 -30.02 -7.45
C ILE A 722 21.23 -30.95 -6.94
N VAL A 723 22.03 -30.54 -5.94
CA VAL A 723 23.01 -31.43 -5.30
C VAL A 723 22.31 -32.54 -4.54
N ILE A 724 21.29 -32.19 -3.75
CA ILE A 724 20.49 -33.17 -2.99
C ILE A 724 19.85 -34.20 -3.93
N HIS A 725 19.21 -33.74 -5.01
CA HIS A 725 18.59 -34.60 -6.01
C HIS A 725 19.61 -35.47 -6.76
N ALA A 726 20.82 -34.94 -7.05
CA ALA A 726 21.90 -35.72 -7.65
C ALA A 726 22.37 -36.85 -6.73
N VAL A 727 22.46 -36.59 -5.42
CA VAL A 727 22.74 -37.62 -4.42
C VAL A 727 21.63 -38.68 -4.44
N GLY A 728 20.36 -38.26 -4.48
CA GLY A 728 19.21 -39.15 -4.64
C GLY A 728 19.33 -40.09 -5.83
N ASN A 729 19.76 -39.57 -6.98
CA ASN A 729 19.98 -40.40 -8.18
C ASN A 729 21.09 -41.43 -8.00
N LEU A 730 22.03 -41.27 -7.06
CA LEU A 730 23.01 -42.31 -6.76
C LEU A 730 22.39 -43.48 -5.97
N HIS A 731 21.30 -43.25 -5.23
CA HIS A 731 20.60 -44.31 -4.48
C HIS A 731 19.94 -45.33 -5.43
N VAL A 732 19.66 -44.96 -6.69
CA VAL A 732 19.12 -45.91 -7.69
C VAL A 732 20.05 -47.10 -7.91
N PHE A 733 21.36 -46.90 -7.78
CA PHE A 733 22.35 -47.95 -7.98
C PHE A 733 22.46 -48.92 -6.79
N LYS A 734 21.79 -48.63 -5.67
CA LYS A 734 21.72 -49.51 -4.50
C LYS A 734 20.44 -50.36 -4.45
N GLY A 735 19.53 -50.12 -5.38
CA GLY A 735 18.31 -50.90 -5.52
C GLY A 735 17.05 -50.21 -5.00
N PRO A 736 15.90 -50.89 -5.15
CA PRO A 736 14.57 -50.29 -4.99
C PRO A 736 14.26 -49.87 -3.54
N ASP A 737 14.71 -50.62 -2.53
CA ASP A 737 14.47 -50.26 -1.12
C ASP A 737 15.16 -48.94 -0.75
N ASP A 738 16.38 -48.73 -1.23
CA ASP A 738 17.16 -47.53 -0.94
C ASP A 738 16.62 -46.31 -1.70
N PHE A 739 16.22 -46.50 -2.96
CA PHE A 739 15.68 -45.44 -3.81
C PHE A 739 14.24 -45.04 -3.43
N ASN A 740 13.34 -46.01 -3.28
CA ASN A 740 11.96 -45.75 -2.86
C ASN A 740 11.92 -45.28 -1.39
N GLY A 741 12.84 -45.75 -0.53
CA GLY A 741 13.03 -45.25 0.83
C GLY A 741 13.49 -43.78 0.86
N TYR A 742 14.43 -43.40 0.00
CA TYR A 742 14.84 -41.99 -0.18
C TYR A 742 13.68 -41.13 -0.67
N GLY A 743 12.87 -41.61 -1.62
CA GLY A 743 11.65 -40.93 -2.06
C GLY A 743 10.64 -40.74 -0.93
N TYR A 744 10.43 -41.78 -0.11
CA TYR A 744 9.50 -41.74 1.02
C TYR A 744 9.96 -40.81 2.15
N PHE A 745 11.28 -40.61 2.34
CA PHE A 745 11.82 -39.63 3.28
C PHE A 745 11.29 -38.21 3.01
N TYR A 746 11.19 -37.78 1.74
CA TYR A 746 10.63 -36.46 1.41
C TYR A 746 9.14 -36.35 1.71
N VAL A 747 8.38 -37.43 1.50
CA VAL A 747 6.95 -37.48 1.81
C VAL A 747 6.71 -37.34 3.31
N ARG A 748 7.61 -37.89 4.15
CA ARG A 748 7.56 -37.75 5.61
C ARG A 748 7.85 -36.32 6.12
N LEU A 749 8.42 -35.44 5.29
CA LEU A 749 8.60 -34.02 5.60
C LEU A 749 7.33 -33.20 5.28
N TYR A 750 6.17 -33.69 5.75
CA TYR A 750 4.88 -33.07 5.48
C TYR A 750 4.71 -31.78 6.27
N TRP A 751 4.30 -30.70 5.59
CA TRP A 751 4.06 -29.39 6.19
C TRP A 751 2.94 -28.71 5.40
N THR A 752 1.89 -28.26 6.08
CA THR A 752 0.73 -27.63 5.44
C THR A 752 0.86 -26.10 5.32
N GLY A 753 2.09 -25.58 5.31
CA GLY A 753 2.42 -24.16 5.55
C GLY A 753 1.69 -23.15 4.69
N PHE A 754 1.26 -23.53 3.48
CA PHE A 754 0.50 -22.68 2.54
C PHE A 754 -0.88 -23.25 2.15
N GLY A 755 -1.37 -24.29 2.83
CA GLY A 755 -2.66 -24.92 2.54
C GLY A 755 -2.70 -25.78 1.26
N LEU A 756 -1.54 -26.11 0.67
CA LEU A 756 -1.43 -27.03 -0.46
C LEU A 756 -1.14 -28.46 0.05
N PRO A 757 -1.67 -29.52 -0.59
CA PRO A 757 -1.31 -30.90 -0.27
C PRO A 757 0.06 -31.28 -0.88
N ALA A 758 1.12 -30.56 -0.51
CA ALA A 758 2.49 -30.75 -0.98
C ALA A 758 3.46 -30.84 0.21
N ASN A 759 4.58 -31.56 0.07
CA ASN A 759 5.59 -31.57 1.14
C ASN A 759 6.42 -30.27 1.14
N ILE A 760 7.10 -29.97 2.26
CA ILE A 760 7.85 -28.71 2.43
C ILE A 760 8.90 -28.50 1.34
N VAL A 761 9.50 -29.60 0.85
CA VAL A 761 10.53 -29.56 -0.18
C VAL A 761 9.92 -29.18 -1.53
N GLU A 762 8.74 -29.70 -1.86
CA GLU A 762 8.00 -29.39 -3.09
C GLU A 762 7.50 -27.95 -3.15
N GLU A 763 6.90 -27.45 -2.06
CA GLU A 763 6.47 -26.06 -1.98
C GLU A 763 7.67 -25.11 -2.12
N TYR A 764 8.80 -25.46 -1.51
CA TYR A 764 10.01 -24.65 -1.55
C TYR A 764 10.70 -24.65 -2.93
N ILE A 765 10.76 -25.80 -3.62
CA ILE A 765 11.28 -25.88 -5.00
C ILE A 765 10.40 -25.06 -5.92
N LEU A 766 9.08 -25.18 -5.80
CA LEU A 766 8.14 -24.42 -6.62
C LEU A 766 8.37 -22.92 -6.42
N LEU A 767 8.42 -22.43 -5.18
CA LEU A 767 8.69 -21.02 -4.89
C LEU A 767 10.06 -20.55 -5.42
N SER A 768 11.10 -21.39 -5.30
CA SER A 768 12.45 -21.08 -5.78
C SER A 768 12.55 -21.04 -7.31
N VAL A 769 11.91 -22.00 -8.01
CA VAL A 769 11.84 -22.03 -9.48
C VAL A 769 11.02 -20.85 -9.98
N LEU A 770 9.86 -20.57 -9.38
CA LEU A 770 9.04 -19.41 -9.74
C LEU A 770 9.84 -18.13 -9.55
N LEU A 771 10.50 -17.93 -8.41
CA LEU A 771 11.31 -16.74 -8.17
C LEU A 771 12.46 -16.61 -9.19
N HIS A 772 13.21 -17.68 -9.45
CA HIS A 772 14.36 -17.66 -10.35
C HIS A 772 13.95 -17.43 -11.82
N VAL A 773 12.88 -18.09 -12.27
CA VAL A 773 12.35 -18.00 -13.63
C VAL A 773 11.65 -16.67 -13.86
N PHE A 774 10.75 -16.25 -12.98
CA PHE A 774 10.02 -14.99 -13.16
C PHE A 774 10.95 -13.78 -13.07
N VAL A 775 11.84 -13.71 -12.07
CA VAL A 775 12.80 -12.60 -11.97
C VAL A 775 13.83 -12.66 -13.10
N GLY A 776 14.29 -13.85 -13.51
CA GLY A 776 15.23 -14.03 -14.61
C GLY A 776 14.66 -13.64 -15.98
N LEU A 777 13.45 -14.09 -16.30
CA LEU A 777 12.74 -13.77 -17.55
C LEU A 777 12.30 -12.30 -17.56
N LYS A 778 11.76 -11.79 -16.46
CA LYS A 778 11.40 -10.37 -16.33
C LYS A 778 12.61 -9.47 -16.49
N ARG A 779 13.74 -9.78 -15.86
CA ARG A 779 14.97 -9.00 -16.02
C ARG A 779 15.53 -9.09 -17.43
N THR A 780 15.39 -10.24 -18.11
CA THR A 780 15.77 -10.36 -19.52
C THR A 780 14.86 -9.51 -20.41
N TRP A 781 13.55 -9.53 -20.15
CA TRP A 781 12.55 -8.72 -20.83
C TRP A 781 12.82 -7.22 -20.64
N ASP A 782 13.06 -6.80 -19.39
CA ASP A 782 13.32 -5.43 -18.98
C ASP A 782 14.70 -4.92 -19.48
N MET A 783 15.72 -5.79 -19.63
CA MET A 783 17.07 -5.38 -20.05
C MET A 783 17.40 -5.57 -21.54
N LYS A 784 16.81 -6.54 -22.26
CA LYS A 784 17.48 -7.12 -23.45
C LYS A 784 16.63 -7.37 -24.70
N LEU A 785 15.43 -6.80 -24.84
CA LEU A 785 14.76 -6.73 -26.16
C LEU A 785 15.39 -5.64 -27.06
N ALA A 786 15.92 -4.57 -26.48
CA ALA A 786 16.65 -3.52 -27.21
C ALA A 786 18.07 -3.98 -27.63
N LEU A 787 18.78 -4.73 -26.77
CA LEU A 787 20.15 -5.21 -27.02
C LEU A 787 20.24 -6.30 -28.10
N VAL A 788 19.16 -7.03 -28.39
CA VAL A 788 19.11 -7.99 -29.50
C VAL A 788 19.30 -7.30 -30.85
N LYS A 789 18.83 -6.05 -31.00
CA LYS A 789 19.04 -5.26 -32.21
C LYS A 789 20.49 -4.80 -32.39
N SER A 790 21.27 -4.69 -31.32
CA SER A 790 22.65 -4.15 -31.35
C SER A 790 23.76 -5.20 -31.16
N GLN A 791 23.47 -6.34 -30.52
CA GLN A 791 24.45 -7.36 -30.14
C GLN A 791 24.04 -8.80 -30.53
N GLY A 792 22.91 -8.97 -31.23
CA GLY A 792 22.42 -10.26 -31.73
C GLY A 792 21.76 -11.15 -30.66
N ILE A 793 21.21 -12.28 -31.09
CA ILE A 793 20.40 -13.18 -30.25
C ILE A 793 21.21 -13.87 -29.14
N ASN A 794 22.54 -13.98 -29.30
CA ASN A 794 23.47 -14.57 -28.33
C ASN A 794 23.42 -13.90 -26.94
N VAL A 795 22.92 -12.66 -26.90
CA VAL A 795 22.69 -11.91 -25.66
C VAL A 795 21.60 -12.53 -24.77
N LEU A 796 20.73 -13.38 -25.33
CA LEU A 796 19.64 -14.08 -24.65
C LEU A 796 19.99 -15.50 -24.19
N ASN A 797 21.25 -15.95 -24.30
CA ASN A 797 21.63 -17.34 -24.02
C ASN A 797 21.16 -17.88 -22.65
N LEU A 798 21.22 -17.06 -21.60
CA LEU A 798 20.72 -17.45 -20.26
C LEU A 798 19.19 -17.52 -20.18
N ALA A 799 18.47 -16.68 -20.91
CA ALA A 799 17.00 -16.71 -20.93
C ALA A 799 16.47 -17.87 -21.77
N ILE A 800 17.10 -18.14 -22.93
CA ILE A 800 16.74 -19.26 -23.80
C ILE A 800 17.01 -20.59 -23.08
N SER A 801 18.22 -20.78 -22.54
CA SER A 801 18.54 -22.00 -21.78
C SER A 801 17.68 -22.14 -20.52
N GLY A 802 17.34 -21.04 -19.84
CA GLY A 802 16.42 -21.06 -18.69
C GLY A 802 15.00 -21.50 -19.06
N LEU A 803 14.47 -21.06 -20.20
CA LEU A 803 13.13 -21.45 -20.68
C LEU A 803 13.09 -22.92 -21.14
N MET A 804 14.16 -23.39 -21.77
CA MET A 804 14.31 -24.82 -22.11
C MET A 804 14.32 -25.67 -20.84
N LEU A 805 15.08 -25.27 -19.82
CA LEU A 805 15.12 -25.98 -18.54
C LEU A 805 13.79 -25.96 -17.80
N LEU A 806 13.04 -24.85 -17.82
CA LEU A 806 11.70 -24.81 -17.26
C LEU A 806 10.78 -25.85 -17.92
N THR A 807 10.87 -25.97 -19.24
CA THR A 807 10.10 -26.97 -20.00
C THR A 807 10.49 -28.39 -19.58
N PHE A 808 11.80 -28.66 -19.48
CA PHE A 808 12.30 -29.96 -19.03
C PHE A 808 11.90 -30.29 -17.60
N MET A 809 12.01 -29.34 -16.67
CA MET A 809 11.59 -29.53 -15.28
C MET A 809 10.08 -29.77 -15.15
N THR A 810 9.28 -29.10 -15.98
CA THR A 810 7.83 -29.32 -16.03
C THR A 810 7.54 -30.77 -16.44
N ILE A 811 8.16 -31.25 -17.52
CA ILE A 811 8.02 -32.63 -17.99
C ILE A 811 8.50 -33.63 -16.93
N HIS A 812 9.66 -33.39 -16.32
CA HIS A 812 10.23 -34.22 -15.26
C HIS A 812 9.29 -34.34 -14.05
N LEU A 813 8.70 -33.24 -13.60
CA LEU A 813 7.72 -33.25 -12.51
C LEU A 813 6.46 -34.02 -12.90
N PHE A 814 5.90 -33.80 -14.10
CA PHE A 814 4.73 -34.57 -14.54
C PHE A 814 5.01 -36.06 -14.65
N GLN A 815 6.19 -36.45 -15.11
CA GLN A 815 6.56 -37.85 -15.27
C GLN A 815 6.85 -38.54 -13.93
N PHE A 816 7.70 -37.96 -13.08
CA PHE A 816 8.14 -38.66 -11.86
C PHE A 816 7.32 -38.32 -10.63
N ARG A 817 6.84 -37.07 -10.50
CA ARG A 817 5.99 -36.67 -9.38
C ARG A 817 4.52 -37.00 -9.60
N PHE A 818 3.97 -36.76 -10.78
CA PHE A 818 2.54 -37.00 -11.06
C PHE A 818 2.27 -38.25 -11.91
N GLY A 819 3.31 -38.96 -12.34
CA GLY A 819 3.17 -40.19 -13.09
C GLY A 819 2.54 -41.28 -12.25
N ASP A 820 1.58 -41.97 -12.84
CA ASP A 820 0.88 -43.07 -12.18
C ASP A 820 1.82 -44.26 -11.95
N THR A 821 1.89 -44.72 -10.71
CA THR A 821 2.64 -45.92 -10.31
C THR A 821 1.71 -47.10 -10.00
N ASP A 822 0.40 -46.95 -10.13
CA ASP A 822 -0.59 -47.98 -9.80
C ASP A 822 -0.43 -49.22 -10.68
N GLN A 823 0.07 -49.04 -11.90
CA GLN A 823 0.48 -50.13 -12.81
C GLN A 823 1.62 -51.01 -12.25
N PHE A 824 2.35 -50.54 -11.23
CA PHE A 824 3.38 -51.26 -10.50
C PHE A 824 2.95 -51.65 -9.07
N GLY A 825 1.71 -51.33 -8.68
CA GLY A 825 1.24 -51.50 -7.30
C GLY A 825 2.03 -50.67 -6.27
N PRO A 826 1.61 -50.72 -4.98
CA PRO A 826 2.39 -50.11 -3.91
C PRO A 826 3.66 -50.94 -3.63
N TYR A 827 4.82 -50.29 -3.67
CA TYR A 827 6.07 -50.87 -3.21
C TYR A 827 6.14 -50.74 -1.68
N PHE A 828 6.42 -51.82 -0.96
CA PHE A 828 6.44 -51.76 0.50
C PHE A 828 7.86 -51.60 1.03
N VAL A 829 8.09 -50.54 1.81
CA VAL A 829 9.35 -50.33 2.53
C VAL A 829 9.10 -50.33 4.03
N ARG A 830 10.11 -50.72 4.82
CA ARG A 830 10.11 -50.53 6.27
C ARG A 830 10.88 -49.25 6.61
N PRO A 831 10.19 -48.14 6.91
CA PRO A 831 10.88 -46.89 7.21
C PRO A 831 11.55 -46.99 8.59
N PRO A 832 12.75 -46.42 8.80
CA PRO A 832 13.36 -46.44 10.12
C PRO A 832 12.50 -45.69 11.14
N PRO A 833 12.59 -46.05 12.44
CA PRO A 833 11.80 -45.42 13.51
C PRO A 833 12.08 -43.92 13.66
N TYR A 834 13.24 -43.46 13.19
CA TYR A 834 13.60 -42.05 13.08
C TYR A 834 13.64 -41.61 11.61
N LEU A 835 13.67 -40.31 11.35
CA LEU A 835 13.74 -39.75 9.98
C LEU A 835 14.90 -40.33 9.16
N ILE A 836 16.04 -40.58 9.79
CA ILE A 836 17.25 -41.17 9.18
C ILE A 836 17.78 -42.28 10.08
N ASN A 837 18.16 -43.41 9.48
CA ASN A 837 18.86 -44.51 10.14
C ASN A 837 20.37 -44.22 10.22
N PHE A 838 20.82 -43.50 11.25
CA PHE A 838 22.25 -43.20 11.44
C PHE A 838 23.12 -44.47 11.62
N TRP A 839 22.55 -45.56 12.11
CA TRP A 839 23.24 -46.85 12.21
C TRP A 839 23.45 -47.51 10.84
N GLY A 840 22.68 -47.11 9.83
CA GLY A 840 22.83 -47.51 8.44
C GLY A 840 23.89 -46.72 7.68
N ILE A 841 24.63 -45.77 8.28
CA ILE A 841 25.69 -45.02 7.58
C ILE A 841 26.77 -45.93 6.96
N PRO A 842 27.30 -46.97 7.64
CA PRO A 842 28.34 -47.83 7.06
C PRO A 842 27.87 -48.65 5.85
N SER A 843 26.60 -49.06 5.84
CA SER A 843 25.97 -49.78 4.73
C SER A 843 25.24 -48.85 3.75
N LEU A 844 25.20 -47.55 4.08
CA LEU A 844 24.44 -46.49 3.42
C LEU A 844 22.92 -46.75 3.30
N ASN A 845 22.35 -47.61 4.15
CA ASN A 845 20.91 -47.88 4.27
C ASN A 845 20.25 -46.84 5.17
N LEU A 846 20.20 -45.59 4.71
CA LEU A 846 19.84 -44.43 5.54
C LEU A 846 18.33 -44.24 5.71
N PHE A 847 17.53 -44.70 4.74
CA PHE A 847 16.11 -44.33 4.62
C PHE A 847 15.14 -45.50 4.79
N TRP A 848 15.66 -46.70 5.07
CA TRP A 848 14.90 -47.93 5.27
C TRP A 848 15.62 -48.83 6.29
N THR A 849 14.97 -49.91 6.75
CA THR A 849 15.55 -50.89 7.68
C THR A 849 15.09 -52.31 7.40
N ASP A 850 15.96 -53.30 7.68
CA ASP A 850 15.64 -54.73 7.66
C ASP A 850 14.91 -55.20 8.94
N ASP A 851 14.68 -54.31 9.91
CA ASP A 851 14.03 -54.66 11.17
C ASP A 851 12.57 -55.12 10.93
N LYS A 852 12.37 -56.44 10.99
CA LYS A 852 11.07 -57.08 10.78
C LYS A 852 10.02 -56.68 11.83
N SER A 853 10.41 -56.05 12.94
CA SER A 853 9.48 -55.51 13.95
C SER A 853 8.79 -54.21 13.51
N VAL A 854 9.33 -53.51 12.51
CA VAL A 854 8.78 -52.24 12.02
C VAL A 854 7.79 -52.47 10.89
N GLU A 855 6.52 -52.11 11.06
CA GLU A 855 5.49 -52.37 10.04
C GLU A 855 5.85 -51.79 8.66
N PRO A 856 5.66 -52.58 7.57
CA PRO A 856 5.90 -52.09 6.22
C PRO A 856 4.83 -51.08 5.79
N VAL A 857 5.25 -50.04 5.07
CA VAL A 857 4.37 -49.00 4.55
C VAL A 857 4.40 -49.02 3.03
N GLY A 858 3.22 -48.96 2.40
CA GLY A 858 3.09 -48.85 0.95
C GLY A 858 3.52 -47.47 0.45
N VAL A 859 4.43 -47.44 -0.52
CA VAL A 859 4.97 -46.24 -1.16
C VAL A 859 4.90 -46.37 -2.68
N ARG A 860 5.06 -45.25 -3.39
CA ARG A 860 5.10 -45.27 -4.86
C ARG A 860 6.39 -45.93 -5.34
N ASP A 861 6.27 -46.84 -6.30
CA ASP A 861 7.42 -47.49 -6.94
C ASP A 861 8.06 -46.56 -7.99
N ILE A 862 8.68 -45.49 -7.53
CA ILE A 862 9.37 -44.54 -8.42
C ILE A 862 10.57 -45.20 -9.09
N TYR A 863 11.20 -46.19 -8.46
CA TYR A 863 12.27 -47.00 -9.04
C TYR A 863 11.81 -47.66 -10.35
N ALA A 864 10.68 -48.37 -10.34
CA ALA A 864 10.11 -49.00 -11.54
C ALA A 864 9.79 -47.98 -12.64
N LEU A 865 9.22 -46.84 -12.24
CA LEU A 865 8.84 -45.76 -13.15
C LEU A 865 10.06 -45.18 -13.87
N GLU A 866 11.20 -44.99 -13.19
CA GLU A 866 12.42 -44.51 -13.87
C GLU A 866 12.96 -45.50 -14.88
N PHE A 867 13.00 -46.79 -14.56
CA PHE A 867 13.40 -47.81 -15.53
C PHE A 867 12.44 -47.87 -16.73
N GLN A 868 11.13 -47.73 -16.50
CA GLN A 868 10.14 -47.71 -17.59
C GLN A 868 10.39 -46.52 -18.54
N ILE A 869 10.62 -45.33 -17.99
CA ILE A 869 10.82 -44.11 -18.78
C ILE A 869 12.15 -44.16 -19.54
N PHE A 870 13.26 -44.48 -18.86
CA PHE A 870 14.59 -44.46 -19.47
C PHE A 870 14.90 -45.66 -20.36
N LYS A 871 14.05 -46.69 -20.35
CA LYS A 871 14.10 -47.75 -21.37
C LYS A 871 13.75 -47.23 -22.76
N ASN A 872 12.97 -46.15 -22.86
CA ASN A 872 12.69 -45.53 -24.14
C ASN A 872 13.89 -44.66 -24.57
N PRO A 873 14.58 -44.99 -25.69
CA PRO A 873 15.76 -44.25 -26.13
C PRO A 873 15.47 -42.76 -26.40
N MET A 874 14.26 -42.42 -26.83
CA MET A 874 13.88 -41.02 -27.06
C MET A 874 13.81 -40.23 -25.75
N TRP A 875 13.23 -40.83 -24.70
CA TRP A 875 13.19 -40.19 -23.38
C TRP A 875 14.59 -40.09 -22.78
N SER A 876 15.41 -41.13 -22.88
CA SER A 876 16.80 -41.08 -22.40
C SER A 876 17.64 -40.04 -23.13
N CYS A 877 17.57 -39.96 -24.46
CA CYS A 877 18.24 -38.91 -25.21
C CYS A 877 17.74 -37.51 -24.85
N PHE A 878 16.43 -37.35 -24.64
CA PHE A 878 15.83 -36.08 -24.20
C PHE A 878 16.38 -35.64 -22.83
N TYR A 879 16.44 -36.55 -21.85
CA TYR A 879 16.96 -36.23 -20.52
C TYR A 879 18.47 -35.98 -20.52
N ILE A 880 19.25 -36.73 -21.30
CA ILE A 880 20.68 -36.47 -21.48
C ILE A 880 20.89 -35.08 -22.09
N PHE A 881 20.12 -34.73 -23.12
CA PHE A 881 20.17 -33.39 -23.72
C PHE A 881 19.78 -32.30 -22.71
N ALA A 882 18.74 -32.53 -21.91
CA ALA A 882 18.31 -31.61 -20.86
C ALA A 882 19.42 -31.35 -19.82
N VAL A 883 20.14 -32.39 -19.41
CA VAL A 883 21.29 -32.26 -18.50
C VAL A 883 22.42 -31.47 -19.15
N CYS A 884 22.70 -31.67 -20.44
CA CYS A 884 23.68 -30.85 -21.17
C CYS A 884 23.31 -29.37 -21.21
N VAL A 885 22.04 -29.04 -21.46
CA VAL A 885 21.54 -27.65 -21.42
C VAL A 885 21.62 -27.10 -20.00
N PHE A 886 21.32 -27.92 -18.99
CA PHE A 886 21.45 -27.55 -17.57
C PHE A 886 22.90 -27.17 -17.23
N MET A 887 23.88 -28.00 -17.60
CA MET A 887 25.29 -27.72 -17.35
C MET A 887 25.72 -26.39 -17.98
N VAL A 888 25.32 -26.13 -19.23
CA VAL A 888 25.65 -24.87 -19.92
C VAL A 888 25.00 -23.68 -19.21
N HIS A 889 23.72 -23.77 -18.86
CA HIS A 889 23.00 -22.71 -18.13
C HIS A 889 23.65 -22.44 -16.77
N ALA A 890 23.95 -23.49 -16.02
CA ALA A 890 24.55 -23.42 -14.70
C ALA A 890 25.95 -22.79 -14.76
N CYS A 891 26.79 -23.14 -15.73
CA CYS A 891 28.10 -22.52 -15.93
C CYS A 891 27.99 -21.02 -16.31
N LEU A 892 27.05 -20.66 -17.20
CA LEU A 892 26.80 -19.26 -17.57
C LEU A 892 26.27 -18.43 -16.39
N GLY A 893 25.42 -19.04 -15.56
CA GLY A 893 24.89 -18.44 -14.34
C GLY A 893 25.98 -18.28 -13.28
N TRP A 894 26.80 -19.32 -13.09
CA TRP A 894 27.90 -19.36 -12.12
C TRP A 894 28.84 -18.18 -12.30
N LYS A 895 29.32 -17.97 -13.54
CA LYS A 895 30.20 -16.83 -13.88
C LYS A 895 29.61 -15.46 -13.52
N LYS A 896 28.29 -15.31 -13.53
CA LYS A 896 27.61 -14.06 -13.14
C LYS A 896 27.42 -13.92 -11.63
N VAL A 897 27.38 -15.05 -10.91
CA VAL A 897 27.13 -15.11 -9.48
C VAL A 897 28.42 -15.02 -8.67
N THR A 898 29.52 -15.64 -9.10
CA THR A 898 30.79 -15.67 -8.35
C THR A 898 31.30 -14.30 -7.90
N PRO A 899 31.25 -13.23 -8.74
CA PRO A 899 31.73 -11.91 -8.32
C PRO A 899 30.88 -11.21 -7.25
N VAL A 900 29.66 -11.69 -7.00
CA VAL A 900 28.72 -11.10 -6.04
C VAL A 900 28.51 -11.96 -4.79
N LEU A 901 29.22 -13.07 -4.64
CA LEU A 901 29.15 -13.99 -3.49
C LEU A 901 30.00 -13.55 -2.27
N GLY A 902 30.47 -12.31 -2.22
CA GLY A 902 31.33 -11.85 -1.12
C GLY A 902 32.71 -12.51 -1.06
N ILE A 903 33.14 -13.15 -2.15
CA ILE A 903 34.43 -13.86 -2.24
C ILE A 903 35.57 -12.85 -2.43
N PRO A 904 36.68 -12.96 -1.69
CA PRO A 904 37.82 -12.06 -1.89
C PRO A 904 38.32 -12.10 -3.34
N LYS A 905 38.62 -10.93 -3.91
CA LYS A 905 38.91 -10.75 -5.34
C LYS A 905 39.98 -11.70 -5.90
N GLY A 906 41.01 -12.02 -5.11
CA GLY A 906 42.10 -12.93 -5.51
C GLY A 906 41.68 -14.40 -5.73
N HIS A 907 40.52 -14.81 -5.19
CA HIS A 907 40.04 -16.20 -5.27
C HIS A 907 38.87 -16.41 -6.25
N ILE A 908 38.28 -15.34 -6.80
CA ILE A 908 37.09 -15.42 -7.67
C ILE A 908 37.30 -16.38 -8.86
N GLN A 909 38.41 -16.24 -9.60
CA GLN A 909 38.68 -17.08 -10.77
C GLN A 909 38.84 -18.57 -10.41
N LYS A 910 39.44 -18.86 -9.24
CA LYS A 910 39.59 -20.24 -8.75
C LYS A 910 38.24 -20.84 -8.37
N VAL A 911 37.36 -20.03 -7.76
CA VAL A 911 35.98 -20.42 -7.46
C VAL A 911 35.13 -20.63 -8.72
N GLU A 912 35.35 -19.84 -9.78
CA GLU A 912 34.71 -20.11 -11.08
C GLU A 912 35.09 -21.49 -11.62
N ILE A 913 36.38 -21.84 -11.59
CA ILE A 913 36.89 -23.15 -12.04
C ILE A 913 36.31 -24.28 -11.17
N ILE A 914 36.32 -24.12 -9.85
CA ILE A 914 35.75 -25.09 -8.90
C ILE A 914 34.27 -25.34 -9.24
N GLY A 915 33.49 -24.28 -9.47
CA GLY A 915 32.08 -24.44 -9.84
C GLY A 915 31.88 -25.17 -11.17
N TYR A 916 32.71 -24.92 -12.19
CA TYR A 916 32.63 -25.68 -13.44
C TYR A 916 32.92 -27.17 -13.25
N ILE A 917 33.89 -27.52 -12.39
CA ILE A 917 34.20 -28.91 -12.05
C ILE A 917 33.01 -29.57 -11.33
N ILE A 918 32.38 -28.86 -10.38
CA ILE A 918 31.19 -29.34 -9.67
C ILE A 918 30.04 -29.58 -10.66
N MET A 919 29.77 -28.64 -11.56
CA MET A 919 28.69 -28.77 -12.56
C MET A 919 28.95 -29.93 -13.53
N LEU A 920 30.19 -30.17 -13.92
CA LEU A 920 30.56 -31.31 -14.76
C LEU A 920 30.33 -32.64 -14.02
N ALA A 921 30.77 -32.73 -12.76
CA ALA A 921 30.56 -33.92 -11.94
C ALA A 921 29.07 -34.20 -11.72
N MET A 922 28.28 -33.17 -11.42
CA MET A 922 26.82 -33.30 -11.27
C MET A 922 26.16 -33.76 -12.57
N GLY A 923 26.54 -33.18 -13.71
CA GLY A 923 26.02 -33.61 -15.01
C GLY A 923 26.33 -35.07 -15.32
N ALA A 924 27.53 -35.54 -14.98
CA ALA A 924 27.89 -36.95 -15.12
C ALA A 924 26.99 -37.85 -14.25
N VAL A 925 26.69 -37.45 -13.01
CA VAL A 925 25.75 -38.19 -12.15
C VAL A 925 24.36 -38.28 -12.78
N TYR A 926 23.79 -37.16 -13.25
CA TYR A 926 22.46 -37.16 -13.86
C TYR A 926 22.38 -37.95 -15.17
N ILE A 927 23.45 -37.93 -15.98
CA ILE A 927 23.52 -38.69 -17.24
C ILE A 927 23.76 -40.18 -17.00
N SER A 928 24.42 -40.54 -15.89
CA SER A 928 24.84 -41.92 -15.62
C SER A 928 23.67 -42.90 -15.61
N PHE A 929 22.52 -42.52 -15.05
CA PHE A 929 21.39 -43.44 -14.91
C PHE A 929 20.64 -43.71 -16.23
N PRO A 930 20.25 -42.70 -17.04
CA PRO A 930 19.71 -42.94 -18.38
C PRO A 930 20.66 -43.79 -19.25
N LEU A 931 21.98 -43.52 -19.19
CA LEU A 931 22.97 -44.33 -19.89
C LEU A 931 23.04 -45.76 -19.36
N TYR A 932 22.98 -45.94 -18.05
CA TYR A 932 22.96 -47.26 -17.41
C TYR A 932 21.75 -48.07 -17.87
N VAL A 933 20.54 -47.49 -17.86
CA VAL A 933 19.32 -48.16 -18.32
C VAL A 933 19.38 -48.47 -19.82
N MET A 934 19.97 -47.59 -20.65
CA MET A 934 20.16 -47.85 -22.08
C MET A 934 21.22 -48.93 -22.37
N ALA A 935 22.23 -49.05 -21.51
CA ALA A 935 23.35 -49.98 -21.69
C ALA A 935 23.12 -51.34 -21.03
N THR A 936 22.11 -51.48 -20.18
CA THR A 936 21.76 -52.74 -19.51
C THR A 936 20.52 -53.36 -20.16
N THR A 937 20.54 -54.68 -20.34
CA THR A 937 19.32 -55.41 -20.74
C THR A 937 18.23 -55.21 -19.69
N PRO A 938 16.95 -55.12 -20.08
CA PRO A 938 15.90 -54.88 -19.11
C PRO A 938 15.89 -56.03 -18.11
N PHE A 939 16.10 -55.71 -16.84
CA PHE A 939 15.97 -56.57 -15.68
C PHE A 939 17.15 -57.51 -15.39
N ALA A 940 18.15 -57.01 -14.64
CA ALA A 940 18.98 -57.84 -13.77
C ALA A 940 18.60 -57.65 -12.28
N GLY A 941 17.32 -57.39 -11.97
CA GLY A 941 16.90 -57.15 -10.59
C GLY A 941 15.45 -56.74 -10.33
N TYR A 942 14.62 -56.49 -11.35
CA TYR A 942 13.18 -56.25 -11.13
C TYR A 942 12.44 -57.60 -11.16
N GLU A 943 12.68 -58.45 -10.17
CA GLU A 943 11.78 -59.60 -9.99
C GLU A 943 10.38 -59.06 -9.70
N THR A 944 9.41 -59.47 -10.52
CA THR A 944 7.98 -59.14 -10.37
C THR A 944 7.35 -59.69 -9.07
N THR A 945 8.15 -60.18 -8.14
CA THR A 945 7.78 -60.79 -6.86
C THR A 945 7.64 -59.79 -5.70
N ILE A 946 7.96 -58.50 -5.87
CA ILE A 946 7.95 -57.52 -4.76
C ILE A 946 6.57 -56.82 -4.56
N GLN A 947 5.57 -57.14 -5.37
CA GLN A 947 4.21 -56.56 -5.27
C GLN A 947 3.25 -57.40 -4.40
N VAL A 948 3.70 -57.98 -3.28
CA VAL A 948 2.81 -58.79 -2.42
C VAL A 948 2.73 -58.20 -1.02
N ALA A 949 1.50 -57.89 -0.59
CA ALA A 949 1.18 -57.57 0.80
C ALA A 949 1.50 -58.79 1.67
N GLY A 950 2.69 -58.80 2.29
CA GLY A 950 3.14 -59.87 3.18
C GLY A 950 4.49 -60.51 2.85
N ARG A 951 5.58 -59.74 2.72
CA ARG A 951 6.96 -60.26 2.89
C ARG A 951 7.15 -60.78 4.33
N VAL A 952 6.67 -62.00 4.56
CA VAL A 952 7.11 -62.93 5.59
C VAL A 952 7.83 -64.04 4.84
N GLU A 953 9.15 -63.92 4.76
CA GLU A 953 10.13 -65.02 4.91
C GLU A 953 11.45 -64.42 5.41
#